data_AF-A0A662YR94-F1
#
_entry.id   AF-A0A662YR94-F1
#
_cell.length_a   1.000
_cell.length_b   1.000
_cell.length_c   1.000
_cell.angle_alpha   90.00
_cell.angle_beta   90.00
_cell.angle_gamma   90.00
#
_symmetry.space_group_name_H-M   'P 1'
#
loop_
_entity.id
_entity.type
_entity.pdbx_description
1 polymer ?
#
loop_
_entity_poly.entity_id
_entity_poly.type
_entity_poly.pdbx_seq_one_letter_code
_entity_poly.pdbx_strand_id
1 'polypeptide(L)'
;MVVKVFNDLMDELSNQAGGLSSQNTELRAVLRNILETMVQVLEALSGCVRHVCSFEQTLVLESIRSLPSSVLHVLKNTFLHCKESESAYSGRLSMVADLLQALFKEAYSLQKVLMELLDRISLEPAAAEEVVVMVTVIHSLLDICSVISNMDHALHANTWKCIIKQSIKHQSLLEEQLLHNDIVFSLCEDMLITFQSCMQLAEQMYQSGTQLLSLRPFVEEVLADRQQSSAELFLPQCLLLVTIMDKLPTLPEEVLGLWCQGSQFPEETSRLSLFQAMFLSFQQCYTELALPIHLPGVMMNGQTQSKVTLHHHVCVHLCAFIASVPRECFPPLERSLLAALLCPDTETALLSADAWCFLARYGSAELCKHHMIIIAQLNTALSAMLCVCRESCEVIEEKTLVFVMGLISQLWTCMSVKQVRNQPCVQCTLRLLLSLSAIFVQNLDPETICEVVTFLSSLQPLNSVDHIFLAALDFLASLGKFCFAQEVQGQVLPKLSSLFASLLVERSWLLHQHALEAFTHFAEETSHEEVVPKSLSSEEIKNNVVNFLNKKIVAVENEDARVERLKSERSVLERLCVGLEPVSKEETGDLQPYRKRARKETPEEEEFEKVLHTAEHALKMLQSLLQQTPAPNWMAARLQGLATQIHSLNSCKLQGL
;
A
#
# COMPACT_ATOMS: atom_id res chain seq x y z
N MET A 1 -49.47 7.00 41.08
CA MET A 1 -49.33 8.41 41.55
C MET A 1 -48.11 9.08 40.92
N VAL A 2 -46.90 8.55 41.12
CA VAL A 2 -45.65 9.14 40.57
C VAL A 2 -45.67 9.28 39.04
N VAL A 3 -46.10 8.24 38.30
CA VAL A 3 -46.22 8.30 36.82
C VAL A 3 -47.14 9.45 36.37
N LYS A 4 -48.26 9.66 37.06
CA LYS A 4 -49.19 10.75 36.73
C LYS A 4 -48.55 12.11 36.96
N VAL A 5 -47.95 12.32 38.14
CA VAL A 5 -47.24 13.57 38.47
C VAL A 5 -46.13 13.87 37.45
N PHE A 6 -45.37 12.85 37.06
CA PHE A 6 -44.31 13.01 36.07
C PHE A 6 -44.85 13.37 34.68
N ASN A 7 -45.94 12.73 34.24
CA ASN A 7 -46.59 13.07 32.97
C ASN A 7 -47.15 14.49 32.98
N ASP A 8 -47.80 14.91 34.07
CA ASP A 8 -48.34 16.27 34.20
C ASP A 8 -47.21 17.33 34.10
N LEU A 9 -46.02 17.04 34.68
CA LEU A 9 -44.83 17.89 34.54
C LEU A 9 -44.27 17.91 33.11
N MET A 10 -44.23 16.75 32.44
CA MET A 10 -43.80 16.63 31.05
C MET A 10 -44.70 17.40 30.10
N ASP A 11 -46.02 17.29 30.25
CA ASP A 11 -47.00 17.99 29.42
C ASP A 11 -46.87 19.52 29.59
N GLU A 12 -46.73 19.99 30.82
CA GLU A 12 -46.50 21.41 31.10
C GLU A 12 -45.19 21.91 30.48
N LEU A 13 -44.14 21.10 30.56
CA LEU A 13 -42.84 21.40 29.99
C LEU A 13 -42.91 21.49 28.46
N SER A 14 -43.53 20.52 27.79
CA SER A 14 -43.65 20.50 26.32
C SER A 14 -44.49 21.67 25.79
N ASN A 15 -45.55 22.08 26.51
CA ASN A 15 -46.38 23.22 26.13
C ASN A 15 -45.64 24.56 26.24
N GLN A 16 -44.73 24.69 27.21
CA GLN A 16 -44.04 25.95 27.51
C GLN A 16 -42.65 26.08 26.87
N ALA A 17 -41.99 24.95 26.52
CA ALA A 17 -40.61 24.92 26.07
C ALA A 17 -40.35 25.73 24.77
N GLY A 18 -41.30 25.73 23.83
CA GLY A 18 -41.19 26.47 22.56
C GLY A 18 -41.26 28.00 22.71
N GLY A 19 -41.80 28.50 23.84
CA GLY A 19 -41.89 29.93 24.13
C GLY A 19 -40.63 30.54 24.75
N LEU A 20 -39.59 29.73 25.00
CA LEU A 20 -38.39 30.13 25.71
C LEU A 20 -37.67 31.27 24.96
N SER A 21 -37.52 32.43 25.60
CA SER A 21 -36.78 33.56 25.05
C SER A 21 -35.93 34.27 26.10
N SER A 22 -34.90 34.99 25.66
CA SER A 22 -34.02 35.76 26.56
C SER A 22 -34.75 36.89 27.29
N GLN A 23 -35.93 37.29 26.82
CA GLN A 23 -36.74 38.37 27.37
C GLN A 23 -37.80 37.88 28.37
N ASN A 24 -38.16 36.59 28.35
CA ASN A 24 -39.22 36.04 29.19
C ASN A 24 -38.63 35.32 30.43
N THR A 25 -38.26 36.11 31.44
CA THR A 25 -37.61 35.62 32.67
C THR A 25 -38.55 34.78 33.55
N GLU A 26 -39.85 35.04 33.51
CA GLU A 26 -40.87 34.29 34.26
C GLU A 26 -41.04 32.87 33.70
N LEU A 27 -41.21 32.74 32.38
CA LEU A 27 -41.28 31.44 31.71
C LEU A 27 -40.01 30.60 31.93
N ARG A 28 -38.84 31.27 31.91
CA ARG A 28 -37.56 30.61 32.23
C ARG A 28 -37.56 30.07 33.66
N ALA A 29 -38.06 30.83 34.64
CA ALA A 29 -38.13 30.38 36.03
C ALA A 29 -39.07 29.19 36.20
N VAL A 30 -40.23 29.21 35.53
CA VAL A 30 -41.20 28.09 35.55
C VAL A 30 -40.57 26.83 34.97
N LEU A 31 -39.96 26.89 33.78
CA LEU A 31 -39.32 25.73 33.14
C LEU A 31 -38.17 25.16 33.98
N ARG A 32 -37.38 26.02 34.62
CA ARG A 32 -36.32 25.58 35.54
C ARG A 32 -36.89 24.87 36.77
N ASN A 33 -37.93 25.42 37.38
CA ASN A 33 -38.60 24.76 38.51
C ASN A 33 -39.20 23.40 38.14
N ILE A 34 -39.78 23.26 36.94
CA ILE A 34 -40.30 21.98 36.45
C ILE A 34 -39.17 20.96 36.32
N LEU A 35 -38.06 21.33 35.66
CA LEU A 35 -36.89 20.45 35.51
C LEU A 35 -36.27 20.06 36.87
N GLU A 36 -36.13 21.01 37.80
CA GLU A 36 -35.67 20.72 39.16
C GLU A 36 -36.59 19.74 39.90
N THR A 37 -37.90 19.90 39.74
CA THR A 37 -38.90 18.98 40.31
C THR A 37 -38.77 17.58 39.70
N MET A 38 -38.54 17.48 38.40
CA MET A 38 -38.32 16.19 37.73
C MET A 38 -37.04 15.50 38.22
N VAL A 39 -35.95 16.25 38.46
CA VAL A 39 -34.73 15.70 39.09
C VAL A 39 -35.04 15.12 40.47
N GLN A 40 -35.77 15.85 41.32
CA GLN A 40 -36.15 15.37 42.66
C GLN A 40 -37.02 14.11 42.60
N VAL A 41 -37.91 13.99 41.61
CA VAL A 41 -38.71 12.77 41.38
C VAL A 41 -37.80 11.57 41.08
N LEU A 42 -36.78 11.76 40.23
CA LEU A 42 -35.81 10.71 39.92
C LEU A 42 -34.98 10.32 41.16
N GLU A 43 -34.51 11.29 41.94
CA GLU A 43 -33.76 11.04 43.18
C GLU A 43 -34.60 10.25 44.21
N ALA A 44 -35.88 10.60 44.35
CA ALA A 44 -36.81 9.90 45.23
C ALA A 44 -37.06 8.46 44.77
N LEU A 45 -37.23 8.24 43.47
CA LEU A 45 -37.34 6.90 42.89
C LEU A 45 -36.05 6.11 43.11
N SER A 46 -34.87 6.71 42.89
CA SER A 46 -33.58 6.09 43.14
C SER A 46 -33.46 5.66 44.61
N GLY A 47 -33.90 6.51 45.53
CA GLY A 47 -34.00 6.19 46.97
C GLY A 47 -34.88 4.98 47.25
N CYS A 48 -36.06 4.91 46.64
CA CYS A 48 -36.97 3.78 46.78
C CYS A 48 -36.35 2.47 46.27
N VAL A 49 -35.76 2.48 45.07
CA VAL A 49 -35.11 1.29 44.49
C VAL A 49 -33.92 0.87 45.35
N ARG A 50 -33.07 1.79 45.80
CA ARG A 50 -31.94 1.49 46.71
C ARG A 50 -32.41 0.87 48.02
N HIS A 51 -33.51 1.36 48.59
CA HIS A 51 -34.08 0.79 49.81
C HIS A 51 -34.54 -0.66 49.59
N VAL A 52 -35.23 -0.94 48.48
CA VAL A 52 -35.62 -2.32 48.12
C VAL A 52 -34.38 -3.20 47.88
N CYS A 53 -33.33 -2.67 47.24
CA CYS A 53 -32.06 -3.38 47.09
C CYS A 53 -31.27 -3.57 48.41
N SER A 54 -31.67 -2.95 49.53
CA SER A 54 -30.99 -3.14 50.81
C SER A 54 -31.39 -4.45 51.52
N PHE A 55 -32.48 -5.08 51.11
CA PHE A 55 -32.89 -6.38 51.63
C PHE A 55 -31.98 -7.50 51.11
N GLU A 56 -31.51 -8.39 52.00
CA GLU A 56 -30.56 -9.47 51.68
C GLU A 56 -31.21 -10.69 50.97
N GLN A 57 -32.54 -10.79 50.98
CA GLN A 57 -33.26 -11.93 50.43
C GLN A 57 -33.54 -11.79 48.92
N THR A 58 -33.67 -12.91 48.22
CA THR A 58 -34.17 -12.95 46.84
C THR A 58 -35.56 -12.33 46.78
N LEU A 59 -35.76 -11.36 45.89
CA LEU A 59 -36.97 -10.55 45.85
C LEU A 59 -38.06 -11.24 45.00
N VAL A 60 -39.26 -11.32 45.56
CA VAL A 60 -40.47 -11.80 44.86
C VAL A 60 -41.12 -10.61 44.16
N LEU A 61 -41.37 -10.72 42.86
CA LEU A 61 -41.83 -9.63 42.01
C LEU A 61 -43.23 -9.13 42.42
N GLU A 62 -44.06 -10.01 42.99
CA GLU A 62 -45.38 -9.68 43.53
C GLU A 62 -45.40 -8.50 44.52
N SER A 63 -44.39 -8.41 45.38
CA SER A 63 -44.31 -7.36 46.41
C SER A 63 -44.00 -5.96 45.86
N ILE A 64 -43.49 -5.88 44.62
CA ILE A 64 -42.97 -4.64 44.02
C ILE A 64 -43.47 -4.43 42.58
N ARG A 65 -44.56 -5.08 42.15
CA ARG A 65 -45.03 -5.11 40.74
C ARG A 65 -45.09 -3.74 40.05
N SER A 66 -45.49 -2.69 40.76
CA SER A 66 -45.62 -1.34 40.20
C SER A 66 -44.29 -0.57 40.10
N LEU A 67 -43.26 -0.97 40.85
CA LEU A 67 -42.02 -0.21 40.95
C LEU A 67 -41.18 -0.28 39.66
N PRO A 68 -40.85 -1.47 39.09
CA PRO A 68 -40.11 -1.54 37.83
C PRO A 68 -40.81 -0.82 36.68
N SER A 69 -42.12 -1.04 36.50
CA SER A 69 -42.89 -0.40 35.42
C SER A 69 -43.00 1.12 35.58
N SER A 70 -43.19 1.62 36.81
CA SER A 70 -43.23 3.07 37.06
C SER A 70 -41.86 3.72 36.80
N VAL A 71 -40.78 3.07 37.22
CA VAL A 71 -39.41 3.58 37.00
C VAL A 71 -39.06 3.55 35.51
N LEU A 72 -39.36 2.46 34.79
CA LEU A 72 -39.11 2.35 33.35
C LEU A 72 -39.89 3.40 32.55
N HIS A 73 -41.15 3.68 32.92
CA HIS A 73 -41.95 4.74 32.29
C HIS A 73 -41.29 6.12 32.47
N VAL A 74 -40.89 6.45 33.70
CA VAL A 74 -40.22 7.72 34.01
C VAL A 74 -38.87 7.82 33.28
N LEU A 75 -38.07 6.75 33.27
CA LEU A 75 -36.79 6.70 32.56
C LEU A 75 -36.98 6.91 31.05
N LYS A 76 -37.91 6.19 30.42
CA LYS A 76 -38.20 6.31 28.98
C LYS A 76 -38.52 7.75 28.60
N ASN A 77 -39.45 8.39 29.30
CA ASN A 77 -39.85 9.76 29.01
C ASN A 77 -38.75 10.78 29.33
N THR A 78 -37.95 10.53 30.38
CA THR A 78 -36.80 11.39 30.69
C THR A 78 -35.74 11.34 29.60
N PHE A 79 -35.34 10.13 29.17
CA PHE A 79 -34.35 9.98 28.10
C PHE A 79 -34.86 10.51 26.77
N LEU A 80 -36.15 10.31 26.46
CA LEU A 80 -36.76 10.85 25.24
C LEU A 80 -36.69 12.38 25.25
N HIS A 81 -37.06 13.01 26.36
CA HIS A 81 -36.95 14.46 26.52
C HIS A 81 -35.51 14.95 26.36
N CYS A 82 -34.54 14.27 26.99
CA CYS A 82 -33.13 14.60 26.83
C CYS A 82 -32.68 14.49 25.37
N LYS A 83 -33.12 13.47 24.63
CA LYS A 83 -32.82 13.26 23.21
C LYS A 83 -33.40 14.36 22.32
N GLU A 84 -34.64 14.79 22.59
CA GLU A 84 -35.35 15.78 21.78
C GLU A 84 -35.13 17.22 22.24
N SER A 85 -34.39 17.42 23.35
CA SER A 85 -34.23 18.72 24.02
C SER A 85 -33.75 19.84 23.10
N GLU A 86 -32.84 19.58 22.16
CA GLU A 86 -32.35 20.59 21.22
C GLU A 86 -33.48 21.18 20.34
N SER A 87 -34.40 20.32 19.91
CA SER A 87 -35.59 20.72 19.15
C SER A 87 -36.68 21.31 20.05
N ALA A 88 -36.90 20.73 21.23
CA ALA A 88 -37.95 21.14 22.17
C ALA A 88 -37.74 22.57 22.69
N TYR A 89 -36.49 22.99 22.91
CA TYR A 89 -36.14 24.33 23.37
C TYR A 89 -35.73 25.29 22.23
N SER A 90 -36.04 24.97 20.97
CA SER A 90 -35.82 25.84 19.80
C SER A 90 -34.39 26.42 19.71
N GLY A 91 -33.38 25.59 19.97
CA GLY A 91 -31.96 25.99 19.92
C GLY A 91 -31.47 26.86 21.08
N ARG A 92 -32.28 27.08 22.13
CA ARG A 92 -31.94 27.90 23.31
C ARG A 92 -31.65 27.07 24.57
N LEU A 93 -31.09 25.88 24.37
CA LEU A 93 -30.81 24.90 25.40
C LEU A 93 -29.87 25.41 26.51
N SER A 94 -28.98 26.36 26.20
CA SER A 94 -28.02 26.95 27.15
C SER A 94 -28.66 27.57 28.40
N MET A 95 -29.96 27.90 28.36
CA MET A 95 -30.69 28.50 29.48
C MET A 95 -31.13 27.49 30.56
N VAL A 96 -31.13 26.19 30.22
CA VAL A 96 -31.56 25.08 31.10
C VAL A 96 -30.61 23.87 31.05
N ALA A 97 -29.47 24.00 30.37
CA ALA A 97 -28.51 22.92 30.11
C ALA A 97 -27.99 22.25 31.40
N ASP A 98 -27.78 23.04 32.45
CA ASP A 98 -27.35 22.57 33.77
C ASP A 98 -28.36 21.61 34.39
N LEU A 99 -29.66 21.93 34.29
CA LEU A 99 -30.73 21.10 34.80
C LEU A 99 -31.01 19.89 33.92
N LEU A 100 -30.90 20.01 32.60
CA LEU A 100 -30.99 18.86 31.69
C LEU A 100 -29.85 17.86 31.93
N GLN A 101 -28.63 18.35 32.20
CA GLN A 101 -27.51 17.49 32.56
C GLN A 101 -27.72 16.81 33.91
N ALA A 102 -28.26 17.52 34.91
CA ALA A 102 -28.63 16.95 36.19
C ALA A 102 -29.71 15.86 36.04
N LEU A 103 -30.74 16.13 35.24
CA LEU A 103 -31.82 15.21 34.93
C LEU A 103 -31.30 13.92 34.27
N PHE A 104 -30.45 14.05 33.26
CA PHE A 104 -29.81 12.92 32.59
C PHE A 104 -28.96 12.08 33.56
N LYS A 105 -28.15 12.74 34.38
CA LYS A 105 -27.27 12.08 35.36
C LYS A 105 -28.07 11.29 36.39
N GLU A 106 -29.16 11.84 36.90
CA GLU A 106 -29.99 11.13 37.86
C GLU A 106 -30.80 10.01 37.22
N ALA A 107 -31.28 10.17 35.98
CA ALA A 107 -31.90 9.09 35.22
C ALA A 107 -30.93 7.91 35.00
N TYR A 108 -29.67 8.20 34.65
CA TYR A 108 -28.62 7.18 34.53
C TYR A 108 -28.37 6.45 35.87
N SER A 109 -28.28 7.21 36.96
CA SER A 109 -28.12 6.67 38.33
C SER A 109 -29.29 5.75 38.69
N LEU A 110 -30.53 6.19 38.47
CA LEU A 110 -31.75 5.43 38.70
C LEU A 110 -31.78 4.14 37.88
N GLN A 111 -31.43 4.21 36.59
CA GLN A 111 -31.40 3.05 35.70
C GLN A 111 -30.38 2.00 36.18
N LYS A 112 -29.20 2.42 36.64
CA LYS A 112 -28.20 1.51 37.20
C LYS A 112 -28.74 0.76 38.43
N VAL A 113 -29.33 1.48 39.38
CA VAL A 113 -29.92 0.85 40.57
C VAL A 113 -31.09 -0.06 40.19
N LEU A 114 -31.87 0.29 39.17
CA LEU A 114 -32.93 -0.58 38.64
C LEU A 114 -32.36 -1.88 38.06
N MET A 115 -31.26 -1.84 37.31
CA MET A 115 -30.61 -3.05 36.79
C MET A 115 -30.13 -3.96 37.94
N GLU A 116 -29.57 -3.38 39.00
CA GLU A 116 -29.19 -4.12 40.21
C GLU A 116 -30.42 -4.74 40.91
N LEU A 117 -31.57 -4.06 40.90
CA LEU A 117 -32.83 -4.62 41.41
C LEU A 117 -33.29 -5.83 40.57
N LEU A 118 -33.33 -5.69 39.24
CA LEU A 118 -33.76 -6.76 38.32
C LEU A 118 -32.89 -8.01 38.46
N ASP A 119 -31.58 -7.82 38.68
CA ASP A 119 -30.65 -8.92 38.93
C ASP A 119 -30.96 -9.73 40.20
N ARG A 120 -31.66 -9.16 41.17
CA ARG A 120 -32.05 -9.83 42.43
C ARG A 120 -33.44 -10.47 42.41
N ILE A 121 -34.24 -10.18 41.37
CA ILE A 121 -35.59 -10.75 41.22
C ILE A 121 -35.47 -12.21 40.81
N SER A 122 -36.24 -13.10 41.44
CA SER A 122 -36.38 -14.49 41.01
C SER A 122 -37.84 -14.76 40.69
N LEU A 123 -38.12 -15.44 39.58
CA LEU A 123 -39.47 -15.83 39.17
C LEU A 123 -39.74 -17.26 39.61
N GLU A 124 -40.92 -17.51 40.18
CA GLU A 124 -41.38 -18.86 40.48
C GLU A 124 -42.25 -19.44 39.35
N PRO A 125 -42.10 -20.73 38.99
CA PRO A 125 -42.86 -21.34 37.88
C PRO A 125 -44.39 -21.33 38.06
N ALA A 126 -44.89 -21.17 39.29
CA ALA A 126 -46.31 -21.16 39.60
C ALA A 126 -46.97 -19.77 39.42
N ALA A 127 -46.20 -18.70 39.21
CA ALA A 127 -46.68 -17.32 39.22
C ALA A 127 -46.78 -16.72 37.80
N ALA A 128 -47.81 -17.12 37.03
CA ALA A 128 -48.02 -16.65 35.65
C ALA A 128 -48.11 -15.12 35.52
N GLU A 129 -48.65 -14.44 36.54
CA GLU A 129 -48.73 -12.97 36.58
C GLU A 129 -47.35 -12.30 36.66
N GLU A 130 -46.37 -12.93 37.33
CA GLU A 130 -45.01 -12.40 37.44
C GLU A 130 -44.23 -12.51 36.13
N VAL A 131 -44.47 -13.60 35.39
CA VAL A 131 -43.90 -13.80 34.05
C VAL A 131 -44.35 -12.67 33.11
N VAL A 132 -45.64 -12.34 33.10
CA VAL A 132 -46.18 -11.24 32.29
C VAL A 132 -45.54 -9.91 32.67
N VAL A 133 -45.39 -9.62 33.96
CA VAL A 133 -44.73 -8.39 34.42
C VAL A 133 -43.25 -8.36 33.95
N MET A 134 -42.52 -9.46 34.05
CA MET A 134 -41.13 -9.51 33.55
C MET A 134 -41.04 -9.34 32.04
N VAL A 135 -41.96 -9.93 31.26
CA VAL A 135 -42.05 -9.71 29.80
C VAL A 135 -42.28 -8.23 29.49
N THR A 136 -43.21 -7.56 30.20
CA THR A 136 -43.43 -6.12 30.01
C THR A 136 -42.22 -5.28 30.41
N VAL A 137 -41.45 -5.69 31.42
CA VAL A 137 -40.19 -5.04 31.81
C VAL A 137 -39.14 -5.17 30.70
N ILE A 138 -38.98 -6.36 30.11
CA ILE A 138 -38.02 -6.59 29.02
C ILE A 138 -38.39 -5.76 27.78
N HIS A 139 -39.67 -5.73 27.39
CA HIS A 139 -40.11 -4.90 26.27
C HIS A 139 -40.01 -3.39 26.58
N SER A 140 -40.25 -2.97 27.83
CA SER A 140 -40.03 -1.57 28.22
C SER A 140 -38.55 -1.18 28.20
N LEU A 141 -37.65 -2.10 28.54
CA LEU A 141 -36.20 -1.90 28.40
C LEU A 141 -35.79 -1.82 26.92
N LEU A 142 -36.42 -2.62 26.05
CA LEU A 142 -36.21 -2.57 24.60
C LEU A 142 -36.66 -1.22 24.01
N ASP A 143 -37.83 -0.73 24.45
CA ASP A 143 -38.29 0.62 24.11
C ASP A 143 -37.28 1.69 24.54
N ILE A 144 -36.73 1.57 25.76
CA ILE A 144 -35.69 2.48 26.25
C ILE A 144 -34.43 2.34 25.38
N CYS A 145 -34.00 1.14 24.98
CA CYS A 145 -32.87 0.95 24.06
C CYS A 145 -33.05 1.75 22.76
N SER A 146 -34.25 1.73 22.16
CA SER A 146 -34.53 2.51 20.95
C SER A 146 -34.41 4.03 21.18
N VAL A 147 -34.80 4.51 22.36
CA VAL A 147 -34.67 5.92 22.74
C VAL A 147 -33.20 6.29 22.96
N ILE A 148 -32.45 5.50 23.74
CA ILE A 148 -31.06 5.82 24.10
C ILE A 148 -30.04 5.50 22.99
N SER A 149 -30.49 4.87 21.90
CA SER A 149 -29.70 4.66 20.68
C SER A 149 -29.18 6.00 20.15
N ASN A 150 -27.89 6.06 19.84
CA ASN A 150 -27.11 7.26 19.47
C ASN A 150 -27.04 8.39 20.52
N MET A 151 -27.49 8.16 21.77
CA MET A 151 -27.40 9.16 22.85
C MET A 151 -26.19 8.89 23.77
N ASP A 152 -26.07 7.67 24.30
CA ASP A 152 -24.91 7.24 25.11
C ASP A 152 -24.65 5.73 24.89
N HIS A 153 -23.50 5.41 24.29
CA HIS A 153 -23.15 4.05 23.89
C HIS A 153 -22.96 3.11 25.09
N ALA A 154 -22.46 3.61 26.22
CA ALA A 154 -22.24 2.79 27.41
C ALA A 154 -23.58 2.44 28.08
N LEU A 155 -24.50 3.40 28.15
CA LEU A 155 -25.86 3.20 28.64
C LEU A 155 -26.64 2.22 27.75
N HIS A 156 -26.56 2.39 26.43
CA HIS A 156 -27.21 1.51 25.45
C HIS A 156 -26.71 0.06 25.57
N ALA A 157 -25.39 -0.14 25.59
CA ALA A 157 -24.79 -1.47 25.74
C ALA A 157 -25.14 -2.14 27.09
N ASN A 158 -25.15 -1.38 28.19
CA ASN A 158 -25.53 -1.89 29.50
C ASN A 158 -27.02 -2.28 29.55
N THR A 159 -27.89 -1.57 28.84
CA THR A 159 -29.32 -1.88 28.74
C THR A 159 -29.55 -3.16 27.96
N TRP A 160 -28.90 -3.32 26.80
CA TRP A 160 -28.91 -4.58 26.04
C TRP A 160 -28.33 -5.76 26.84
N LYS A 161 -27.25 -5.54 27.59
CA LYS A 161 -26.68 -6.56 28.49
C LYS A 161 -27.68 -6.98 29.57
N CYS A 162 -28.45 -6.04 30.12
CA CYS A 162 -29.50 -6.34 31.09
C CYS A 162 -30.63 -7.17 30.44
N ILE A 163 -31.11 -6.76 29.25
CA ILE A 163 -32.15 -7.49 28.49
C ILE A 163 -31.71 -8.95 28.26
N ILE A 164 -30.52 -9.15 27.70
CA ILE A 164 -29.96 -10.49 27.43
C ILE A 164 -29.85 -11.28 28.74
N LYS A 165 -29.32 -10.65 29.80
CA LYS A 165 -29.13 -11.31 31.10
C LYS A 165 -30.46 -11.76 31.71
N GLN A 166 -31.50 -10.93 31.71
CA GLN A 166 -32.81 -11.32 32.26
C GLN A 166 -33.50 -12.37 31.38
N SER A 167 -33.41 -12.24 30.06
CA SER A 167 -33.95 -13.23 29.12
C SER A 167 -33.31 -14.61 29.29
N ILE A 168 -32.00 -14.68 29.49
CA ILE A 168 -31.29 -15.95 29.76
C ILE A 168 -31.61 -16.47 31.16
N LYS A 169 -31.57 -15.60 32.17
CA LYS A 169 -31.81 -15.97 33.58
C LYS A 169 -33.18 -16.62 33.79
N HIS A 170 -34.18 -16.21 33.01
CA HIS A 170 -35.56 -16.70 33.10
C HIS A 170 -36.03 -17.41 31.83
N GLN A 171 -35.10 -17.92 31.00
CA GLN A 171 -35.38 -18.47 29.67
C GLN A 171 -36.55 -19.46 29.65
N SER A 172 -36.55 -20.45 30.53
CA SER A 172 -37.56 -21.52 30.56
C SER A 172 -38.99 -21.04 30.85
N LEU A 173 -39.16 -19.82 31.37
CA LEU A 173 -40.46 -19.23 31.69
C LEU A 173 -40.88 -18.16 30.67
N LEU A 174 -39.91 -17.52 30.00
CA LEU A 174 -40.14 -16.37 29.12
C LEU A 174 -40.17 -16.76 27.63
N GLU A 175 -39.59 -17.89 27.24
CA GLU A 175 -39.35 -18.27 25.83
C GLU A 175 -40.62 -18.24 24.96
N GLU A 176 -41.78 -18.65 25.49
CA GLU A 176 -43.03 -18.67 24.71
C GLU A 176 -43.77 -17.32 24.69
N GLN A 177 -43.41 -16.37 25.56
CA GLN A 177 -44.12 -15.09 25.72
C GLN A 177 -43.34 -13.88 25.22
N LEU A 178 -42.02 -14.01 25.04
CA LEU A 178 -41.21 -12.94 24.47
C LEU A 178 -41.51 -12.79 22.98
N LEU A 179 -41.73 -11.55 22.54
CA LEU A 179 -41.83 -11.22 21.12
C LEU A 179 -40.42 -11.20 20.52
N HIS A 180 -39.87 -12.40 20.26
CA HIS A 180 -38.50 -12.57 19.73
C HIS A 180 -38.27 -11.80 18.44
N ASN A 181 -39.30 -11.68 17.60
CA ASN A 181 -39.26 -10.89 16.37
C ASN A 181 -38.98 -9.41 16.67
N ASP A 182 -39.59 -8.84 17.72
CA ASP A 182 -39.39 -7.43 18.08
C ASP A 182 -37.99 -7.20 18.64
N ILE A 183 -37.48 -8.15 19.42
CA ILE A 183 -36.11 -8.11 19.97
C ILE A 183 -35.08 -8.19 18.83
N VAL A 184 -35.25 -9.14 17.90
CA VAL A 184 -34.36 -9.30 16.74
C VAL A 184 -34.47 -8.09 15.81
N PHE A 185 -35.68 -7.61 15.53
CA PHE A 185 -35.91 -6.43 14.70
C PHE A 185 -35.23 -5.19 15.32
N SER A 186 -35.44 -4.94 16.61
CA SER A 186 -34.80 -3.82 17.32
C SER A 186 -33.28 -3.93 17.34
N LEU A 187 -32.71 -5.14 17.47
CA LEU A 187 -31.27 -5.34 17.40
C LEU A 187 -30.72 -5.08 15.98
N CYS A 188 -31.43 -5.55 14.95
CA CYS A 188 -31.06 -5.32 13.56
C CYS A 188 -31.16 -3.84 13.18
N GLU A 189 -32.20 -3.14 13.61
CA GLU A 189 -32.35 -1.68 13.46
C GLU A 189 -31.22 -0.94 14.19
N ASP A 190 -30.89 -1.32 15.43
CA ASP A 190 -29.77 -0.71 16.18
C ASP A 190 -28.43 -0.96 15.49
N MET A 191 -28.18 -2.17 14.96
CA MET A 191 -26.97 -2.48 14.19
C MET A 191 -26.91 -1.69 12.89
N LEU A 192 -28.04 -1.53 12.19
CA LEU A 192 -28.14 -0.74 10.96
C LEU A 192 -27.91 0.74 11.23
N ILE A 193 -28.52 1.29 12.28
CA ILE A 193 -28.33 2.69 12.70
C ILE A 193 -26.87 2.91 13.12
N THR A 194 -26.30 2.02 13.94
CA THR A 194 -24.88 2.11 14.36
C THR A 194 -23.96 2.01 13.14
N PHE A 195 -24.26 1.11 12.21
CA PHE A 195 -23.51 0.98 10.96
C PHE A 195 -23.63 2.24 10.09
N GLN A 196 -24.83 2.80 9.94
CA GLN A 196 -25.07 4.05 9.21
C GLN A 196 -24.40 5.23 9.89
N SER A 197 -24.41 5.32 11.22
CA SER A 197 -23.69 6.33 12.00
C SER A 197 -22.18 6.13 11.91
N CYS A 198 -21.67 4.90 11.90
CA CYS A 198 -20.26 4.62 11.62
C CYS A 198 -19.88 4.95 10.18
N MET A 199 -20.78 4.76 9.21
CA MET A 199 -20.60 5.15 7.82
C MET A 199 -20.65 6.66 7.67
N GLN A 200 -21.58 7.35 8.34
CA GLN A 200 -21.65 8.82 8.38
C GLN A 200 -20.49 9.43 9.16
N LEU A 201 -20.00 8.78 10.22
CA LEU A 201 -18.79 9.18 10.95
C LEU A 201 -17.54 8.87 10.13
N ALA A 202 -17.48 7.74 9.42
CA ALA A 202 -16.41 7.43 8.48
C ALA A 202 -16.43 8.43 7.32
N GLU A 203 -17.61 8.82 6.85
CA GLU A 203 -17.83 9.82 5.82
C GLU A 203 -17.53 11.24 6.35
N GLN A 204 -17.86 11.56 7.60
CA GLN A 204 -17.51 12.83 8.26
C GLN A 204 -16.03 12.91 8.64
N MET A 205 -15.39 11.81 9.04
CA MET A 205 -13.94 11.66 9.22
C MET A 205 -13.23 11.74 7.86
N TYR A 206 -13.86 11.21 6.81
CA TYR A 206 -13.51 11.39 5.41
C TYR A 206 -14.02 12.72 4.83
N GLN A 207 -14.65 13.64 5.57
CA GLN A 207 -15.05 14.95 5.06
C GLN A 207 -14.31 16.07 5.77
N SER A 208 -14.02 15.92 7.07
CA SER A 208 -13.29 16.91 7.87
C SER A 208 -11.78 16.95 7.62
N GLY A 209 -11.18 15.91 7.02
CA GLY A 209 -9.78 15.93 6.53
C GLY A 209 -9.62 15.89 5.00
N THR A 210 -10.70 15.80 4.24
CA THR A 210 -10.69 15.20 2.90
C THR A 210 -11.52 16.00 1.87
N GLN A 211 -12.58 16.71 2.30
CA GLN A 211 -13.23 17.74 1.44
C GLN A 211 -12.26 18.89 1.14
N LEU A 212 -11.47 19.35 2.12
CA LEU A 212 -10.45 20.38 1.94
C LEU A 212 -9.40 19.98 0.89
N LEU A 213 -8.93 18.73 0.92
CA LEU A 213 -7.92 18.24 -0.04
C LEU A 213 -8.49 18.12 -1.47
N SER A 214 -9.79 17.94 -1.63
CA SER A 214 -10.46 17.98 -2.95
C SER A 214 -10.79 19.39 -3.45
N LEU A 215 -10.76 20.42 -2.59
CA LEU A 215 -11.09 21.80 -2.95
C LEU A 215 -9.90 22.49 -3.63
N ARG A 216 -10.02 22.70 -4.94
CA ARG A 216 -9.04 23.43 -5.75
C ARG A 216 -8.56 24.77 -5.13
N PRO A 217 -9.43 25.64 -4.56
CA PRO A 217 -8.98 26.87 -3.91
C PRO A 217 -8.05 26.66 -2.70
N PHE A 218 -8.23 25.56 -1.96
CA PHE A 218 -7.36 25.21 -0.85
C PHE A 218 -6.01 24.68 -1.34
N VAL A 219 -6.03 23.83 -2.37
CA VAL A 219 -4.79 23.36 -3.02
C VAL A 219 -3.97 24.53 -3.55
N GLU A 220 -4.65 25.50 -4.19
CA GLU A 220 -4.02 26.72 -4.71
C GLU A 220 -3.45 27.60 -3.61
N GLU A 221 -4.13 27.74 -2.47
CA GLU A 221 -3.64 28.52 -1.34
C GLU A 221 -2.44 27.87 -0.65
N VAL A 222 -2.46 26.54 -0.47
CA VAL A 222 -1.38 25.77 0.18
C VAL A 222 -0.15 25.63 -0.72
N LEU A 223 -0.34 25.49 -2.04
CA LEU A 223 0.74 25.33 -3.03
C LEU A 223 1.09 26.64 -3.75
N ALA A 224 0.59 27.78 -3.28
CA ALA A 224 0.92 29.10 -3.83
C ALA A 224 2.43 29.37 -3.72
N ASP A 225 3.02 29.95 -4.77
CA ASP A 225 4.42 30.40 -4.76
C ASP A 225 4.56 31.66 -3.88
N ARG A 226 4.69 31.46 -2.56
CA ARG A 226 4.85 32.54 -1.58
C ARG A 226 6.32 32.71 -1.23
N GLN A 227 7.01 33.51 -2.03
CA GLN A 227 8.40 33.93 -1.77
C GLN A 227 8.54 34.88 -0.54
N GLN A 228 7.44 35.24 0.14
CA GLN A 228 7.40 36.26 1.22
C GLN A 228 6.55 35.83 2.44
N SER A 229 6.66 34.58 2.90
CA SER A 229 6.01 34.11 4.13
C SER A 229 6.81 34.52 5.39
N SER A 230 6.14 34.72 6.53
CA SER A 230 6.84 35.01 7.79
C SER A 230 7.62 33.78 8.27
N ALA A 231 8.78 34.00 8.91
CA ALA A 231 9.64 32.91 9.39
C ALA A 231 8.95 31.99 10.41
N GLU A 232 7.92 32.49 11.10
CA GLU A 232 7.12 31.72 12.07
C GLU A 232 6.25 30.63 11.42
N LEU A 233 6.01 30.72 10.11
CA LEU A 233 5.11 29.82 9.39
C LEU A 233 5.84 28.73 8.61
N PHE A 234 7.19 28.75 8.53
CA PHE A 234 7.95 27.78 7.73
C PHE A 234 7.81 26.35 8.24
N LEU A 235 8.01 26.11 9.55
CA LEU A 235 7.85 24.78 10.13
C LEU A 235 6.39 24.28 10.12
N PRO A 236 5.38 25.08 10.52
CA PRO A 236 3.97 24.68 10.38
C PRO A 236 3.58 24.30 8.96
N GLN A 237 4.06 25.05 7.95
CA GLN A 237 3.81 24.74 6.54
C GLN A 237 4.45 23.40 6.13
N CYS A 238 5.70 23.16 6.55
CA CYS A 238 6.42 21.92 6.26
C CYS A 238 5.68 20.70 6.85
N LEU A 239 5.23 20.80 8.10
CA LEU A 239 4.48 19.73 8.78
C LEU A 239 3.07 19.55 8.20
N LEU A 240 2.43 20.63 7.73
CA LEU A 240 1.16 20.55 7.03
C LEU A 240 1.31 19.74 5.73
N LEU A 241 2.34 20.01 4.92
CA LEU A 241 2.61 19.26 3.70
C LEU A 241 2.91 17.78 3.97
N VAL A 242 3.67 17.47 5.01
CA VAL A 242 3.89 16.07 5.46
C VAL A 242 2.57 15.40 5.84
N THR A 243 1.71 16.08 6.60
CA THR A 243 0.39 15.57 6.99
C THR A 243 -0.50 15.31 5.76
N ILE A 244 -0.43 16.20 4.76
CA ILE A 244 -1.16 16.04 3.50
C ILE A 244 -0.65 14.82 2.73
N MET A 245 0.67 14.62 2.66
CA MET A 245 1.29 13.45 2.02
C MET A 245 0.90 12.12 2.68
N ASP A 246 0.68 12.10 4.00
CA ASP A 246 0.20 10.89 4.69
C ASP A 246 -1.26 10.55 4.38
N LYS A 247 -2.07 11.56 4.03
CA LYS A 247 -3.51 11.40 3.79
C LYS A 247 -3.85 11.18 2.32
N LEU A 248 -3.10 11.80 1.41
CA LEU A 248 -3.33 11.71 -0.04
C LEU A 248 -3.44 10.27 -0.61
N PRO A 249 -2.65 9.27 -0.16
CA PRO A 249 -2.76 7.91 -0.67
C PRO A 249 -4.09 7.21 -0.35
N THR A 250 -4.84 7.75 0.61
CA THR A 250 -6.17 7.23 0.99
C THR A 250 -7.31 7.84 0.16
N LEU A 251 -6.99 8.75 -0.77
CA LEU A 251 -7.94 9.51 -1.58
C LEU A 251 -8.02 9.01 -3.03
N PRO A 252 -9.10 9.35 -3.77
CA PRO A 252 -9.24 9.06 -5.19
C PRO A 252 -8.08 9.65 -6.02
N GLU A 253 -7.74 8.95 -7.10
CA GLU A 253 -6.63 9.28 -8.00
C GLU A 253 -6.74 10.69 -8.60
N GLU A 254 -7.96 11.18 -8.81
CA GLU A 254 -8.27 12.53 -9.29
C GLU A 254 -7.78 13.62 -8.33
N VAL A 255 -7.99 13.42 -7.03
CA VAL A 255 -7.53 14.34 -5.98
C VAL A 255 -6.01 14.27 -5.88
N LEU A 256 -5.43 13.08 -5.96
CA LEU A 256 -3.99 12.90 -5.94
C LEU A 256 -3.31 13.59 -7.14
N GLY A 257 -3.91 13.49 -8.34
CA GLY A 257 -3.49 14.20 -9.54
C GLY A 257 -3.56 15.73 -9.37
N LEU A 258 -4.62 16.24 -8.72
CA LEU A 258 -4.77 17.66 -8.43
C LEU A 258 -3.58 18.22 -7.64
N TRP A 259 -3.08 17.51 -6.63
CA TRP A 259 -1.95 17.95 -5.81
C TRP A 259 -0.58 17.77 -6.50
N CYS A 260 -0.41 16.70 -7.27
CA CYS A 260 0.91 16.33 -7.81
C CYS A 260 1.28 17.05 -9.12
N GLN A 261 0.30 17.56 -9.88
CA GLN A 261 0.54 18.05 -11.25
C GLN A 261 0.95 19.53 -11.37
N GLY A 262 0.74 20.37 -10.35
CA GLY A 262 1.00 21.82 -10.43
C GLY A 262 0.10 22.56 -11.44
N SER A 263 0.43 23.81 -11.79
CA SER A 263 -0.24 24.55 -12.89
C SER A 263 0.12 23.96 -14.25
N GLN A 264 -0.87 23.62 -15.06
CA GLN A 264 -0.64 23.09 -16.41
C GLN A 264 -0.91 24.10 -17.51
N PHE A 265 -1.78 25.07 -17.25
CA PHE A 265 -2.17 26.09 -18.22
C PHE A 265 -1.86 27.50 -17.70
N PRO A 266 -1.45 28.43 -18.56
CA PRO A 266 -1.11 29.81 -18.17
C PRO A 266 -2.32 30.64 -17.70
N GLU A 267 -3.53 30.15 -17.93
CA GLU A 267 -4.81 30.75 -17.50
C GLU A 267 -5.20 30.35 -16.06
N GLU A 268 -4.51 29.37 -15.48
CA GLU A 268 -4.75 28.90 -14.11
C GLU A 268 -3.98 29.75 -13.09
N THR A 269 -4.50 29.80 -11.86
CA THR A 269 -3.79 30.32 -10.69
C THR A 269 -2.45 29.58 -10.53
N SER A 270 -1.35 30.35 -10.45
CA SER A 270 0.02 29.80 -10.36
C SER A 270 0.18 29.00 -9.07
N ARG A 271 0.47 27.71 -9.19
CA ARG A 271 0.65 26.78 -8.08
C ARG A 271 1.78 25.79 -8.37
N LEU A 272 2.55 25.52 -7.33
CA LEU A 272 3.59 24.51 -7.35
C LEU A 272 2.98 23.10 -7.34
N SER A 273 3.74 22.10 -7.75
CA SER A 273 3.41 20.72 -7.38
C SER A 273 3.65 20.50 -5.89
N LEU A 274 2.96 19.53 -5.29
CA LEU A 274 3.19 19.12 -3.91
C LEU A 274 4.67 18.80 -3.63
N PHE A 275 5.36 18.16 -4.59
CA PHE A 275 6.79 17.84 -4.48
C PHE A 275 7.65 19.11 -4.42
N GLN A 276 7.42 20.08 -5.30
CA GLN A 276 8.13 21.36 -5.29
C GLN A 276 7.85 22.15 -4.01
N ALA A 277 6.59 22.21 -3.58
CA ALA A 277 6.21 22.89 -2.35
C ALA A 277 6.88 22.25 -1.11
N MET A 278 7.00 20.93 -1.08
CA MET A 278 7.68 20.22 0.01
C MET A 278 9.18 20.56 0.06
N PHE A 279 9.89 20.52 -1.07
CA PHE A 279 11.32 20.87 -1.10
C PHE A 279 11.57 22.34 -0.77
N LEU A 280 10.72 23.25 -1.26
CA LEU A 280 10.82 24.68 -0.93
C LEU A 280 10.52 24.96 0.54
N SER A 281 9.47 24.34 1.11
CA SER A 281 9.14 24.50 2.52
C SER A 281 10.22 23.89 3.43
N PHE A 282 10.82 22.77 3.03
CA PHE A 282 11.95 22.17 3.73
C PHE A 282 13.18 23.09 3.73
N GLN A 283 13.52 23.68 2.57
CA GLN A 283 14.61 24.65 2.43
C GLN A 283 14.43 25.89 3.34
N GLN A 284 13.19 26.33 3.55
CA GLN A 284 12.88 27.46 4.42
C GLN A 284 13.05 27.15 5.92
N CYS A 285 13.08 25.87 6.32
CA CYS A 285 13.22 25.42 7.70
C CYS A 285 14.69 25.36 8.18
N TYR A 286 15.55 26.29 7.74
CA TYR A 286 16.99 26.24 8.01
C TYR A 286 17.32 26.31 9.52
N THR A 287 16.51 27.02 10.30
CA THR A 287 16.73 27.17 11.75
C THR A 287 16.43 25.87 12.48
N GLU A 288 15.38 25.19 12.05
CA GLU A 288 14.87 23.92 12.56
C GLU A 288 15.73 22.72 12.13
N LEU A 289 16.42 22.83 11.00
CA LEU A 289 17.41 21.86 10.54
C LEU A 289 18.75 22.03 11.26
N ALA A 290 19.14 23.26 11.58
CA ALA A 290 20.36 23.56 12.33
C ALA A 290 20.25 23.28 13.84
N LEU A 291 19.02 23.29 14.40
CA LEU A 291 18.77 23.05 15.82
C LEU A 291 18.09 21.68 16.05
N PRO A 292 18.35 21.01 17.19
CA PRO A 292 17.82 19.67 17.45
C PRO A 292 16.33 19.68 17.81
N ILE A 293 15.47 19.87 16.81
CA ILE A 293 14.03 19.66 16.93
C ILE A 293 13.76 18.17 16.78
N HIS A 294 12.97 17.66 17.73
CA HIS A 294 12.66 16.25 17.84
C HIS A 294 11.18 16.02 17.58
N LEU A 295 10.87 15.40 16.45
CA LEU A 295 9.53 15.02 16.04
C LEU A 295 9.26 13.55 16.36
N PRO A 296 7.99 13.15 16.47
CA PRO A 296 7.63 11.74 16.57
C PRO A 296 8.07 10.97 15.33
N GLY A 297 8.87 9.91 15.52
CA GLY A 297 9.17 8.94 14.47
C GLY A 297 8.03 7.95 14.25
N VAL A 298 8.12 7.19 13.16
CA VAL A 298 7.14 6.15 12.81
C VAL A 298 7.41 4.89 13.63
N MET A 299 6.37 4.33 14.27
CA MET A 299 6.52 3.08 15.02
C MET A 299 6.69 1.91 14.05
N MET A 300 7.81 1.19 14.16
CA MET A 300 8.08 -0.05 13.42
C MET A 300 8.13 -1.22 14.40
N ASN A 301 7.36 -2.29 14.12
CA ASN A 301 7.44 -3.58 14.82
C ASN A 301 7.37 -3.53 16.36
N GLY A 302 6.45 -2.75 16.93
CA GLY A 302 6.19 -2.76 18.38
C GLY A 302 7.25 -2.07 19.26
N GLN A 303 8.20 -1.33 18.67
CA GLN A 303 9.14 -0.50 19.42
C GLN A 303 8.52 0.85 19.81
N THR A 304 8.99 1.44 20.92
CA THR A 304 8.57 2.76 21.40
C THR A 304 8.88 3.86 20.40
N GLN A 305 7.98 4.84 20.25
CA GLN A 305 8.12 5.96 19.32
C GLN A 305 9.44 6.73 19.57
N SER A 306 10.40 6.59 18.64
CA SER A 306 11.68 7.28 18.73
C SER A 306 11.52 8.75 18.33
N LYS A 307 12.25 9.64 19.00
CA LYS A 307 12.34 11.05 18.61
C LYS A 307 13.34 11.20 17.47
N VAL A 308 12.96 11.86 16.39
CA VAL A 308 13.74 11.97 15.15
C VAL A 308 13.91 13.43 14.72
N THR A 309 14.94 13.72 13.93
CA THR A 309 15.17 15.08 13.38
C THR A 309 14.11 15.43 12.33
N LEU A 310 13.97 16.72 12.03
CA LEU A 310 13.09 17.20 10.96
C LEU A 310 13.43 16.55 9.60
N HIS A 311 14.72 16.47 9.26
CA HIS A 311 15.18 15.78 8.04
C HIS A 311 14.70 14.33 7.98
N HIS A 312 14.91 13.56 9.06
CA HIS A 312 14.49 12.16 9.10
C HIS A 312 12.97 12.01 9.00
N HIS A 313 12.21 12.85 9.70
CA HIS A 313 10.76 12.86 9.64
C HIS A 313 10.26 13.10 8.21
N VAL A 314 10.69 14.20 7.58
CA VAL A 314 10.29 14.54 6.21
C VAL A 314 10.73 13.46 5.21
N CYS A 315 11.96 12.94 5.32
CA CYS A 315 12.47 11.89 4.42
C CYS A 315 11.63 10.61 4.48
N VAL A 316 11.25 10.14 5.67
CA VAL A 316 10.45 8.92 5.82
C VAL A 316 9.05 9.10 5.23
N HIS A 317 8.38 10.22 5.54
CA HIS A 317 7.04 10.50 5.02
C HIS A 317 7.05 10.76 3.51
N LEU A 318 8.08 11.41 2.98
CA LEU A 318 8.29 11.59 1.54
C LEU A 318 8.48 10.25 0.83
N CYS A 319 9.34 9.37 1.35
CA CYS A 319 9.55 8.05 0.76
C CYS A 319 8.29 7.18 0.85
N ALA A 320 7.55 7.22 1.96
CA ALA A 320 6.28 6.52 2.12
C ALA A 320 5.20 7.02 1.16
N PHE A 321 5.15 8.33 0.89
CA PHE A 321 4.24 8.88 -0.11
C PHE A 321 4.65 8.46 -1.53
N ILE A 322 5.93 8.60 -1.88
CA ILE A 322 6.49 8.14 -3.17
C ILE A 322 6.17 6.66 -3.43
N ALA A 323 6.18 5.84 -2.38
CA ALA A 323 5.87 4.43 -2.43
C ALA A 323 4.42 4.10 -2.83
N SER A 324 3.52 5.07 -2.68
CA SER A 324 2.07 4.91 -2.79
C SER A 324 1.44 5.63 -3.98
N VAL A 325 2.19 6.52 -4.66
CA VAL A 325 1.69 7.29 -5.79
C VAL A 325 1.68 6.49 -7.10
N PRO A 326 0.67 6.71 -7.98
CA PRO A 326 0.56 6.06 -9.28
C PRO A 326 1.58 6.63 -10.30
N ARG A 327 1.78 5.89 -11.40
CA ARG A 327 2.82 6.18 -12.42
C ARG A 327 2.66 7.57 -13.07
N GLU A 328 1.44 8.07 -13.14
CA GLU A 328 1.06 9.36 -13.72
C GLU A 328 1.67 10.54 -12.95
N CYS A 329 2.03 10.34 -11.67
CA CYS A 329 2.65 11.35 -10.82
C CYS A 329 4.18 11.31 -10.80
N PHE A 330 4.82 10.35 -11.48
CA PHE A 330 6.29 10.25 -11.53
C PHE A 330 6.96 11.37 -12.33
N PRO A 331 6.45 11.81 -13.50
CA PRO A 331 7.09 12.91 -14.24
C PRO A 331 7.25 14.22 -13.44
N PRO A 332 6.24 14.73 -12.71
CA PRO A 332 6.43 15.90 -11.85
C PRO A 332 7.33 15.61 -10.63
N LEU A 333 7.29 14.40 -10.07
CA LEU A 333 8.18 13.96 -8.99
C LEU A 333 9.66 13.99 -9.42
N GLU A 334 9.99 13.39 -10.56
CA GLU A 334 11.36 13.34 -11.09
C GLU A 334 11.94 14.74 -11.36
N ARG A 335 11.13 15.62 -11.94
CA ARG A 335 11.52 17.03 -12.16
C ARG A 335 11.79 17.75 -10.84
N SER A 336 10.94 17.53 -9.83
CA SER A 336 11.07 18.16 -8.52
C SER A 336 12.29 17.66 -7.76
N LEU A 337 12.53 16.35 -7.78
CA LEU A 337 13.71 15.73 -7.20
C LEU A 337 14.99 16.22 -7.89
N LEU A 338 15.02 16.27 -9.23
CA LEU A 338 16.17 16.76 -9.97
C LEU A 338 16.44 18.24 -9.69
N ALA A 339 15.39 19.08 -9.63
CA ALA A 339 15.53 20.48 -9.27
C ALA A 339 16.04 20.67 -7.83
N ALA A 340 15.53 19.89 -6.87
CA ALA A 340 15.99 19.90 -5.49
C ALA A 340 17.44 19.42 -5.34
N LEU A 341 17.84 18.41 -6.11
CA LEU A 341 19.21 17.88 -6.11
C LEU A 341 20.23 18.89 -6.64
N LEU A 342 19.82 19.72 -7.61
CA LEU A 342 20.65 20.76 -8.22
C LEU A 342 20.56 22.11 -7.50
N CYS A 343 19.79 22.19 -6.40
CA CYS A 343 19.64 23.40 -5.59
C CYS A 343 20.95 23.70 -4.81
N PRO A 344 21.32 24.98 -4.61
CA PRO A 344 22.49 25.34 -3.80
C PRO A 344 22.36 25.02 -2.30
N ASP A 345 21.16 24.66 -1.82
CA ASP A 345 20.93 24.28 -0.42
C ASP A 345 21.31 22.81 -0.15
N THR A 346 22.25 22.59 0.76
CA THR A 346 22.82 21.25 1.01
C THR A 346 21.84 20.28 1.64
N GLU A 347 20.99 20.75 2.55
CA GLU A 347 20.01 19.90 3.23
C GLU A 347 18.92 19.43 2.26
N THR A 348 18.44 20.33 1.41
CA THR A 348 17.43 20.01 0.37
C THR A 348 18.00 19.07 -0.68
N ALA A 349 19.25 19.26 -1.10
CA ALA A 349 19.94 18.36 -2.02
C ALA A 349 20.14 16.96 -1.41
N LEU A 350 20.47 16.88 -0.11
CA LEU A 350 20.61 15.62 0.62
C LEU A 350 19.27 14.88 0.74
N LEU A 351 18.19 15.58 1.11
CA LEU A 351 16.84 15.01 1.17
C LEU A 351 16.41 14.44 -0.20
N SER A 352 16.71 15.15 -1.29
CA SER A 352 16.45 14.66 -2.65
C SER A 352 17.29 13.43 -3.01
N ALA A 353 18.57 13.42 -2.65
CA ALA A 353 19.46 12.28 -2.87
C ALA A 353 18.99 11.02 -2.12
N ASP A 354 18.50 11.18 -0.89
CA ASP A 354 17.93 10.10 -0.08
C ASP A 354 16.65 9.55 -0.71
N ALA A 355 15.75 10.42 -1.18
CA ALA A 355 14.54 10.02 -1.89
C ALA A 355 14.85 9.31 -3.23
N TRP A 356 15.87 9.75 -3.97
CA TRP A 356 16.37 9.05 -5.16
C TRP A 356 16.93 7.66 -4.83
N CYS A 357 17.69 7.55 -3.74
CA CYS A 357 18.22 6.27 -3.27
C CYS A 357 17.10 5.32 -2.85
N PHE A 358 16.03 5.84 -2.23
CA PHE A 358 14.83 5.07 -1.93
C PHE A 358 14.11 4.59 -3.19
N LEU A 359 13.85 5.49 -4.16
CA LEU A 359 13.22 5.17 -5.44
C LEU A 359 13.98 4.07 -6.20
N ALA A 360 15.31 4.16 -6.25
CA ALA A 360 16.15 3.15 -6.86
C ALA A 360 16.04 1.77 -6.18
N ARG A 361 15.63 1.72 -4.90
CA ARG A 361 15.45 0.50 -4.10
C ARG A 361 13.99 0.04 -3.99
N TYR A 362 13.01 0.89 -4.27
CA TYR A 362 11.57 0.64 -4.04
C TYR A 362 10.86 -0.12 -5.18
N GLY A 363 11.48 -0.32 -6.35
CA GLY A 363 10.95 -1.24 -7.36
C GLY A 363 10.77 -2.66 -6.76
N SER A 364 9.55 -3.04 -6.40
CA SER A 364 9.34 -4.23 -5.56
C SER A 364 9.65 -5.53 -6.32
N ALA A 365 10.21 -6.52 -5.62
CA ALA A 365 10.46 -7.84 -6.19
C ALA A 365 9.17 -8.52 -6.72
N GLU A 366 8.00 -8.19 -6.16
CA GLU A 366 6.71 -8.69 -6.64
C GLU A 366 6.24 -7.98 -7.92
N LEU A 367 6.50 -6.67 -8.07
CA LEU A 367 6.26 -5.96 -9.34
C LEU A 367 7.23 -6.42 -10.42
N CYS A 368 8.51 -6.62 -10.08
CA CYS A 368 9.49 -7.25 -10.98
C CYS A 368 9.04 -8.67 -11.36
N LYS A 369 8.57 -9.48 -10.42
CA LYS A 369 8.02 -10.81 -10.69
C LYS A 369 6.77 -10.74 -11.56
N HIS A 370 5.86 -9.81 -11.32
CA HIS A 370 4.67 -9.60 -12.14
C HIS A 370 5.02 -9.20 -13.58
N HIS A 371 5.93 -8.22 -13.76
CA HIS A 371 6.45 -7.86 -15.08
C HIS A 371 7.16 -9.04 -15.75
N MET A 372 7.93 -9.83 -15.01
CA MET A 372 8.58 -11.05 -15.54
C MET A 372 7.55 -12.12 -15.94
N ILE A 373 6.47 -12.30 -15.17
CA ILE A 373 5.36 -13.21 -15.50
C ILE A 373 4.66 -12.75 -16.79
N ILE A 374 4.37 -11.46 -16.92
CA ILE A 374 3.75 -10.90 -18.14
C ILE A 374 4.65 -11.14 -19.36
N ILE A 375 5.95 -10.86 -19.24
CA ILE A 375 6.91 -11.08 -20.35
C ILE A 375 7.02 -12.58 -20.67
N ALA A 376 7.01 -13.46 -19.67
CA ALA A 376 7.02 -14.91 -19.88
C ALA A 376 5.75 -15.41 -20.59
N GLN A 377 4.58 -14.88 -20.22
CA GLN A 377 3.31 -15.17 -20.89
C GLN A 377 3.33 -14.69 -22.35
N LEU A 378 3.84 -13.48 -22.60
CA LEU A 378 4.03 -12.96 -23.95
C LEU A 378 4.94 -13.87 -24.78
N ASN A 379 6.08 -14.30 -24.24
CA ASN A 379 6.99 -15.21 -24.93
C ASN A 379 6.35 -16.56 -25.25
N THR A 380 5.53 -17.08 -24.34
CA THR A 380 4.77 -18.32 -24.57
C THR A 380 3.79 -18.15 -25.72
N ALA A 381 3.05 -17.04 -25.74
CA ALA A 381 2.10 -16.73 -26.81
C ALA A 381 2.79 -16.51 -28.17
N LEU A 382 3.89 -15.76 -28.21
CA LEU A 382 4.69 -15.55 -29.42
C LEU A 382 5.30 -16.85 -29.94
N SER A 383 5.74 -17.74 -29.06
CA SER A 383 6.27 -19.05 -29.45
C SER A 383 5.18 -19.95 -30.06
N ALA A 384 3.98 -19.96 -29.47
CA ALA A 384 2.84 -20.69 -30.03
C ALA A 384 2.45 -20.14 -31.40
N MET A 385 2.40 -18.81 -31.53
CA MET A 385 2.14 -18.12 -32.80
C MET A 385 3.20 -18.49 -33.85
N LEU A 386 4.49 -18.45 -33.51
CA LEU A 386 5.57 -18.83 -34.41
C LEU A 386 5.43 -20.27 -34.93
N CYS A 387 5.04 -21.21 -34.06
CA CYS A 387 4.81 -22.61 -34.45
C CYS A 387 3.69 -22.72 -35.50
N VAL A 388 2.55 -22.08 -35.23
CA VAL A 388 1.40 -22.07 -36.15
C VAL A 388 1.76 -21.41 -37.48
N CYS A 389 2.45 -20.27 -37.44
CA CYS A 389 2.84 -19.55 -38.65
C CYS A 389 3.85 -20.32 -39.49
N ARG A 390 4.80 -21.06 -38.89
CA ARG A 390 5.76 -21.89 -39.66
C ARG A 390 5.08 -23.02 -40.43
N GLU A 391 4.05 -23.64 -39.87
CA GLU A 391 3.37 -24.79 -40.48
C GLU A 391 2.24 -24.38 -41.43
N SER A 392 1.61 -23.23 -41.21
CA SER A 392 0.36 -22.84 -41.88
C SER A 392 0.40 -21.49 -42.60
N CYS A 393 1.59 -20.92 -42.87
CA CYS A 393 1.74 -19.55 -43.38
C CYS A 393 0.90 -19.24 -44.64
N GLU A 394 0.70 -20.22 -45.52
CA GLU A 394 -0.05 -20.05 -46.78
C GLU A 394 -1.57 -20.07 -46.60
N VAL A 395 -2.08 -20.46 -45.42
CA VAL A 395 -3.51 -20.71 -45.15
C VAL A 395 -4.12 -19.65 -44.21
N ILE A 396 -3.34 -18.69 -43.74
CA ILE A 396 -3.79 -17.66 -42.80
C ILE A 396 -4.69 -16.64 -43.51
N GLU A 397 -5.87 -16.37 -42.95
CA GLU A 397 -6.79 -15.35 -43.47
C GLU A 397 -6.17 -13.96 -43.49
N GLU A 398 -6.43 -13.19 -44.55
CA GLU A 398 -5.83 -11.86 -44.80
C GLU A 398 -6.02 -10.87 -43.63
N LYS A 399 -7.19 -10.89 -42.97
CA LYS A 399 -7.47 -10.06 -41.79
C LYS A 399 -6.56 -10.40 -40.61
N THR A 400 -6.30 -11.69 -40.41
CA THR A 400 -5.43 -12.19 -39.34
C THR A 400 -3.98 -11.84 -39.65
N LEU A 401 -3.58 -11.89 -40.91
CA LEU A 401 -2.25 -11.50 -41.37
C LEU A 401 -1.96 -10.02 -41.06
N VAL A 402 -2.89 -9.11 -41.40
CA VAL A 402 -2.78 -7.67 -41.08
C VAL A 402 -2.65 -7.44 -39.57
N PHE A 403 -3.42 -8.18 -38.76
CA PHE A 403 -3.33 -8.07 -37.30
C PHE A 403 -1.97 -8.53 -36.77
N VAL A 404 -1.46 -9.67 -37.24
CA VAL A 404 -0.14 -10.20 -36.85
C VAL A 404 0.97 -9.23 -37.22
N MET A 405 0.91 -8.65 -38.43
CA MET A 405 1.88 -7.64 -38.87
C MET A 405 1.84 -6.39 -38.00
N GLY A 406 0.64 -5.85 -37.72
CA GLY A 406 0.50 -4.68 -36.84
C GLY A 406 1.05 -4.95 -35.44
N LEU A 407 0.86 -6.16 -34.91
CA LEU A 407 1.42 -6.57 -33.63
C LEU A 407 2.95 -6.67 -33.68
N ILE A 408 3.53 -7.23 -34.74
CA ILE A 408 4.99 -7.30 -34.93
C ILE A 408 5.58 -5.88 -34.99
N SER A 409 5.00 -4.98 -35.79
CA SER A 409 5.48 -3.59 -35.91
C SER A 409 5.43 -2.86 -34.57
N GLN A 410 4.33 -2.97 -33.81
CA GLN A 410 4.21 -2.37 -32.48
C GLN A 410 5.25 -2.92 -31.50
N LEU A 411 5.48 -4.24 -31.50
CA LEU A 411 6.49 -4.85 -30.62
C LEU A 411 7.91 -4.35 -30.95
N TRP A 412 8.24 -4.13 -32.22
CA TRP A 412 9.53 -3.58 -32.63
C TRP A 412 9.77 -2.15 -32.13
N THR A 413 8.75 -1.29 -32.18
CA THR A 413 8.85 0.09 -31.65
C THR A 413 9.16 0.14 -30.15
N CYS A 414 8.83 -0.94 -29.42
CA CYS A 414 9.04 -1.04 -27.98
C CYS A 414 10.42 -1.61 -27.60
N MET A 415 11.20 -2.13 -28.55
CA MET A 415 12.48 -2.79 -28.25
C MET A 415 13.62 -1.79 -28.11
N SER A 416 14.44 -1.94 -27.06
CA SER A 416 15.67 -1.17 -26.88
C SER A 416 16.90 -2.05 -26.67
N VAL A 417 18.03 -1.63 -27.24
CA VAL A 417 19.33 -2.33 -27.13
C VAL A 417 19.76 -2.50 -25.66
N LYS A 418 19.47 -1.50 -24.82
CA LYS A 418 19.82 -1.50 -23.39
C LYS A 418 19.07 -2.60 -22.61
N GLN A 419 17.79 -2.83 -22.94
CA GLN A 419 16.97 -3.84 -22.25
C GLN A 419 17.37 -5.26 -22.66
N VAL A 420 17.63 -5.50 -23.95
CA VAL A 420 18.05 -6.81 -24.48
C VAL A 420 19.38 -7.25 -23.86
N ARG A 421 20.30 -6.33 -23.60
CA ARG A 421 21.60 -6.66 -22.99
C ARG A 421 21.47 -7.28 -21.60
N ASN A 422 20.57 -6.77 -20.78
CA ASN A 422 20.57 -7.04 -19.34
C ASN A 422 19.53 -8.09 -18.91
N GLN A 423 18.57 -8.46 -19.77
CA GLN A 423 17.40 -9.25 -19.38
C GLN A 423 17.18 -10.47 -20.31
N PRO A 424 17.42 -11.71 -19.84
CA PRO A 424 17.27 -12.93 -20.66
C PRO A 424 15.84 -13.15 -21.21
N CYS A 425 14.81 -12.73 -20.47
CA CYS A 425 13.42 -12.83 -20.91
C CYS A 425 13.14 -11.96 -22.15
N VAL A 426 13.72 -10.76 -22.22
CA VAL A 426 13.62 -9.85 -23.37
C VAL A 426 14.45 -10.36 -24.55
N GLN A 427 15.59 -11.02 -24.30
CA GLN A 427 16.35 -11.71 -25.35
C GLN A 427 15.52 -12.81 -26.02
N CYS A 428 14.74 -13.56 -25.24
CA CYS A 428 13.82 -14.56 -25.77
C CYS A 428 12.70 -13.92 -26.61
N THR A 429 12.13 -12.79 -26.15
CA THR A 429 11.15 -12.02 -26.92
C THR A 429 11.73 -11.58 -28.27
N LEU A 430 12.93 -11.00 -28.26
CA LEU A 430 13.61 -10.55 -29.48
C LEU A 430 13.88 -11.71 -30.45
N ARG A 431 14.32 -12.87 -29.94
CA ARG A 431 14.53 -14.07 -30.77
C ARG A 431 13.27 -14.50 -31.50
N LEU A 432 12.15 -14.58 -30.77
CA LEU A 432 10.84 -14.96 -31.31
C LEU A 432 10.34 -13.92 -32.32
N LEU A 433 10.51 -12.63 -32.00
CA LEU A 433 10.11 -11.52 -32.85
C LEU A 433 10.91 -11.52 -34.17
N LEU A 434 12.23 -11.70 -34.13
CA LEU A 434 13.07 -11.85 -35.34
C LEU A 434 12.62 -13.04 -36.21
N SER A 435 12.34 -14.18 -35.58
CA SER A 435 11.85 -15.37 -36.31
C SER A 435 10.48 -15.14 -36.97
N LEU A 436 9.56 -14.44 -36.28
CA LEU A 436 8.27 -14.06 -36.86
C LEU A 436 8.44 -13.05 -38.00
N SER A 437 9.31 -12.06 -37.81
CA SER A 437 9.62 -11.07 -38.84
C SER A 437 10.24 -11.68 -40.09
N ALA A 438 11.04 -12.74 -39.95
CA ALA A 438 11.62 -13.46 -41.09
C ALA A 438 10.54 -14.15 -41.94
N ILE A 439 9.51 -14.73 -41.30
CA ILE A 439 8.40 -15.39 -41.99
C ILE A 439 7.56 -14.37 -42.77
N PHE A 440 7.27 -13.22 -42.16
CA PHE A 440 6.38 -12.20 -42.74
C PHE A 440 7.12 -11.07 -43.45
N VAL A 441 8.41 -11.23 -43.76
CA VAL A 441 9.28 -10.15 -44.27
C VAL A 441 8.72 -9.47 -45.54
N GLN A 442 8.04 -10.22 -46.41
CA GLN A 442 7.45 -9.66 -47.63
C GLN A 442 6.19 -8.82 -47.39
N ASN A 443 5.52 -9.05 -46.26
CA ASN A 443 4.28 -8.37 -45.94
C ASN A 443 4.51 -7.20 -44.98
N LEU A 444 5.55 -7.24 -44.15
CA LEU A 444 5.85 -6.18 -43.18
C LEU A 444 6.08 -4.82 -43.83
N ASP A 445 5.71 -3.77 -43.09
CA ASP A 445 5.93 -2.40 -43.52
C ASP A 445 7.44 -2.13 -43.73
N PRO A 446 7.84 -1.49 -44.84
CA PRO A 446 9.25 -1.22 -45.13
C PRO A 446 9.95 -0.45 -44.00
N GLU A 447 9.24 0.47 -43.32
CA GLU A 447 9.77 1.23 -42.19
C GLU A 447 10.18 0.31 -41.03
N THR A 448 9.32 -0.65 -40.66
CA THR A 448 9.61 -1.64 -39.61
C THR A 448 10.84 -2.46 -39.96
N ILE A 449 11.00 -2.90 -41.22
CA ILE A 449 12.20 -3.64 -41.65
C ILE A 449 13.47 -2.78 -41.49
N CYS A 450 13.39 -1.49 -41.81
CA CYS A 450 14.50 -0.56 -41.66
C CYS A 450 14.87 -0.33 -40.18
N GLU A 451 13.87 -0.30 -39.30
CA GLU A 451 14.05 -0.25 -37.85
C GLU A 451 14.76 -1.51 -37.35
N VAL A 452 14.34 -2.71 -37.79
CA VAL A 452 14.94 -4.00 -37.41
C VAL A 452 16.42 -4.04 -37.80
N VAL A 453 16.76 -3.70 -39.04
CA VAL A 453 18.15 -3.69 -39.51
C VAL A 453 18.99 -2.67 -38.72
N THR A 454 18.43 -1.48 -38.47
CA THR A 454 19.10 -0.45 -37.65
C THR A 454 19.33 -0.92 -36.22
N PHE A 455 18.35 -1.60 -35.63
CA PHE A 455 18.44 -2.19 -34.31
C PHE A 455 19.54 -3.24 -34.23
N LEU A 456 19.59 -4.18 -35.18
CA LEU A 456 20.63 -5.23 -35.24
C LEU A 456 22.04 -4.65 -35.38
N SER A 457 22.23 -3.65 -36.25
CA SER A 457 23.53 -2.96 -36.38
C SER A 457 23.98 -2.29 -35.08
N SER A 458 23.05 -1.79 -34.27
CA SER A 458 23.37 -1.20 -32.96
C SER A 458 23.65 -2.22 -31.85
N LEU A 459 23.22 -3.47 -32.03
CA LEU A 459 23.47 -4.59 -31.10
C LEU A 459 24.88 -5.18 -31.26
N GLN A 460 25.45 -5.08 -32.47
CA GLN A 460 26.70 -5.70 -32.91
C GLN A 460 27.95 -5.42 -32.05
N PRO A 461 28.19 -4.21 -31.48
CA PRO A 461 29.44 -3.92 -30.75
C PRO A 461 29.58 -4.60 -29.37
N LEU A 462 28.60 -5.40 -28.93
CA LEU A 462 28.34 -5.60 -27.49
C LEU A 462 28.50 -7.03 -26.94
N ASN A 463 29.14 -7.97 -27.63
CA ASN A 463 29.33 -9.36 -27.13
C ASN A 463 27.99 -10.00 -26.69
N SER A 464 26.96 -9.92 -27.52
CA SER A 464 25.64 -10.53 -27.23
C SER A 464 25.62 -12.05 -27.43
N VAL A 465 24.60 -12.69 -26.86
CA VAL A 465 24.45 -14.15 -26.78
C VAL A 465 24.16 -14.76 -28.17
N ASP A 466 24.87 -15.83 -28.54
CA ASP A 466 24.83 -16.49 -29.86
C ASP A 466 23.41 -16.76 -30.40
N HIS A 467 22.45 -17.12 -29.53
CA HIS A 467 21.09 -17.47 -29.95
C HIS A 467 20.29 -16.31 -30.58
N ILE A 468 20.63 -15.05 -30.28
CA ILE A 468 19.98 -13.88 -30.89
C ILE A 468 20.50 -13.68 -32.31
N PHE A 469 21.81 -13.79 -32.50
CA PHE A 469 22.42 -13.62 -33.82
C PHE A 469 22.07 -14.77 -34.77
N LEU A 470 21.85 -15.99 -34.28
CA LEU A 470 21.29 -17.07 -35.09
C LEU A 470 19.91 -16.70 -35.66
N ALA A 471 18.99 -16.22 -34.82
CA ALA A 471 17.68 -15.76 -35.29
C ALA A 471 17.77 -14.50 -36.18
N ALA A 472 18.74 -13.63 -35.93
CA ALA A 472 19.01 -12.49 -36.79
C ALA A 472 19.49 -12.94 -38.18
N LEU A 473 20.35 -13.97 -38.26
CA LEU A 473 20.82 -14.53 -39.53
C LEU A 473 19.68 -15.12 -40.37
N ASP A 474 18.73 -15.82 -39.75
CA ASP A 474 17.52 -16.29 -40.43
C ASP A 474 16.71 -15.12 -41.03
N PHE A 475 16.54 -14.03 -40.26
CA PHE A 475 15.89 -12.82 -40.72
C PHE A 475 16.67 -12.15 -41.87
N LEU A 476 17.98 -12.01 -41.75
CA LEU A 476 18.82 -11.40 -42.78
C LEU A 476 18.82 -12.20 -44.09
N ALA A 477 18.81 -13.54 -44.00
CA ALA A 477 18.67 -14.41 -45.17
C ALA A 477 17.33 -14.16 -45.89
N SER A 478 16.24 -13.99 -45.13
CA SER A 478 14.90 -13.74 -45.67
C SER A 478 14.76 -12.40 -46.41
N LEU A 479 15.61 -11.42 -46.09
CA LEU A 479 15.63 -10.12 -46.78
C LEU A 479 16.09 -10.21 -48.24
N GLY A 480 16.65 -11.35 -48.68
CA GLY A 480 17.01 -11.55 -50.09
C GLY A 480 15.81 -11.31 -51.01
N LYS A 481 14.62 -11.78 -50.62
CA LYS A 481 13.41 -11.61 -51.43
C LYS A 481 12.79 -10.21 -51.36
N PHE A 482 13.32 -9.30 -50.55
CA PHE A 482 12.69 -8.02 -50.23
C PHE A 482 13.32 -6.84 -50.97
N CYS A 483 12.49 -6.01 -51.60
CA CYS A 483 12.91 -4.84 -52.36
C CYS A 483 12.68 -3.54 -51.57
N PHE A 484 13.75 -2.93 -51.04
CA PHE A 484 13.67 -1.61 -50.39
C PHE A 484 13.33 -0.47 -51.36
N ALA A 485 12.52 0.50 -50.93
CA ALA A 485 12.25 1.73 -51.67
C ALA A 485 13.50 2.63 -51.78
N GLN A 486 13.63 3.35 -52.89
CA GLN A 486 14.84 4.09 -53.25
C GLN A 486 15.24 5.17 -52.23
N GLU A 487 14.27 5.75 -51.50
CA GLU A 487 14.52 6.77 -50.49
C GLU A 487 15.26 6.23 -49.25
N VAL A 488 15.03 4.96 -48.87
CA VAL A 488 15.53 4.38 -47.61
C VAL A 488 16.78 3.53 -47.83
N GLN A 489 17.02 3.08 -49.08
CA GLN A 489 18.19 2.29 -49.47
C GLN A 489 19.52 2.92 -49.01
N GLY A 490 19.67 4.25 -49.13
CA GLY A 490 20.89 4.97 -48.77
C GLY A 490 21.27 4.84 -47.28
N GLN A 491 20.29 4.61 -46.39
CA GLN A 491 20.52 4.46 -44.96
C GLN A 491 20.68 2.98 -44.54
N VAL A 492 20.00 2.06 -45.23
CA VAL A 492 19.86 0.66 -44.78
C VAL A 492 20.87 -0.27 -45.44
N LEU A 493 21.11 -0.15 -46.74
CA LEU A 493 22.04 -1.04 -47.46
C LEU A 493 23.49 -0.99 -46.93
N PRO A 494 24.04 0.18 -46.53
CA PRO A 494 25.35 0.22 -45.89
C PRO A 494 25.38 -0.50 -44.55
N LYS A 495 24.31 -0.36 -43.74
CA LYS A 495 24.18 -1.04 -42.45
C LYS A 495 24.10 -2.56 -42.63
N LEU A 496 23.29 -3.01 -43.59
CA LEU A 496 23.16 -4.42 -43.95
C LEU A 496 24.51 -5.02 -44.38
N SER A 497 25.25 -4.28 -45.22
CA SER A 497 26.60 -4.69 -45.66
C SER A 497 27.56 -4.81 -44.47
N SER A 498 27.53 -3.82 -43.56
CA SER A 498 28.38 -3.83 -42.37
C SER A 498 28.04 -4.97 -41.39
N LEU A 499 26.75 -5.30 -41.29
CA LEU A 499 26.25 -6.37 -40.43
C LEU A 499 26.72 -7.73 -40.94
N PHE A 500 26.53 -8.03 -42.23
CA PHE A 500 27.06 -9.25 -42.84
C PHE A 500 28.59 -9.32 -42.74
N ALA A 501 29.30 -8.24 -43.05
CA ALA A 501 30.76 -8.18 -42.94
C ALA A 501 31.25 -8.56 -41.53
N SER A 502 30.53 -8.12 -40.49
CA SER A 502 30.88 -8.43 -39.12
C SER A 502 30.58 -9.88 -38.72
N LEU A 503 29.41 -10.40 -39.10
CA LEU A 503 28.99 -11.75 -38.76
C LEU A 503 29.84 -12.80 -39.49
N LEU A 504 30.33 -12.47 -40.69
CA LEU A 504 31.28 -13.30 -41.44
C LEU A 504 32.70 -13.32 -40.84
N VAL A 505 33.01 -12.43 -39.89
CA VAL A 505 34.31 -12.40 -39.16
C VAL A 505 34.17 -13.00 -37.77
N GLU A 506 32.97 -13.46 -37.38
CA GLU A 506 32.75 -13.98 -36.04
C GLU A 506 33.61 -15.19 -35.70
N ARG A 507 34.06 -15.24 -34.44
CA ARG A 507 34.98 -16.29 -33.95
C ARG A 507 34.26 -17.57 -33.54
N SER A 508 32.96 -17.47 -33.23
CA SER A 508 32.14 -18.64 -32.92
C SER A 508 31.90 -19.42 -34.20
N TRP A 509 32.40 -20.66 -34.28
CA TRP A 509 32.26 -21.51 -35.46
C TRP A 509 30.80 -21.70 -35.89
N LEU A 510 29.87 -21.75 -34.92
CA LEU A 510 28.45 -21.93 -35.16
C LEU A 510 27.85 -20.69 -35.84
N LEU A 511 28.12 -19.50 -35.28
CA LEU A 511 27.67 -18.24 -35.89
C LEU A 511 28.31 -18.01 -37.25
N HIS A 512 29.60 -18.33 -37.38
CA HIS A 512 30.32 -18.19 -38.64
C HIS A 512 29.73 -19.08 -39.73
N GLN A 513 29.43 -20.34 -39.42
CA GLN A 513 28.79 -21.28 -40.35
C GLN A 513 27.40 -20.78 -40.78
N HIS A 514 26.53 -20.42 -39.83
CA HIS A 514 25.22 -19.88 -40.16
C HIS A 514 25.29 -18.54 -40.89
N ALA A 515 26.32 -17.73 -40.64
CA ALA A 515 26.54 -16.47 -41.35
C ALA A 515 26.89 -16.72 -42.83
N LEU A 516 27.73 -17.73 -43.11
CA LEU A 516 28.03 -18.14 -44.49
C LEU A 516 26.79 -18.64 -45.23
N GLU A 517 25.97 -19.47 -44.58
CA GLU A 517 24.72 -19.99 -45.13
C GLU A 517 23.71 -18.86 -45.41
N ALA A 518 23.43 -18.03 -44.41
CA ALA A 518 22.51 -16.90 -44.52
C ALA A 518 22.95 -15.87 -45.56
N PHE A 519 24.26 -15.55 -45.61
CA PHE A 519 24.82 -14.64 -46.61
C PHE A 519 24.70 -15.22 -48.02
N THR A 520 24.94 -16.52 -48.20
CA THR A 520 24.80 -17.18 -49.50
C THR A 520 23.35 -17.14 -49.96
N HIS A 521 22.40 -17.50 -49.09
CA HIS A 521 20.96 -17.43 -49.40
C HIS A 521 20.51 -16.02 -49.74
N PHE A 522 20.96 -15.02 -48.97
CA PHE A 522 20.68 -13.61 -49.27
C PHE A 522 21.26 -13.20 -50.64
N ALA A 523 22.52 -13.55 -50.92
CA ALA A 523 23.20 -13.16 -52.15
C ALA A 523 22.61 -13.81 -53.41
N GLU A 524 22.03 -15.02 -53.28
CA GLU A 524 21.36 -15.73 -54.39
C GLU A 524 20.03 -15.08 -54.78
N GLU A 525 19.31 -14.49 -53.81
CA GLU A 525 17.95 -13.99 -54.01
C GLU A 525 17.83 -12.46 -54.11
N THR A 526 18.83 -11.72 -53.60
CA THR A 526 18.74 -10.25 -53.44
C THR A 526 18.71 -9.48 -54.76
N SER A 527 17.79 -8.50 -54.83
CA SER A 527 17.80 -7.48 -55.89
C SER A 527 18.83 -6.37 -55.65
N HIS A 528 19.41 -6.29 -54.44
CA HIS A 528 20.35 -5.24 -54.04
C HIS A 528 21.80 -5.74 -54.13
N GLU A 529 22.23 -6.06 -55.35
CA GLU A 529 23.54 -6.67 -55.62
C GLU A 529 24.73 -5.91 -55.02
N GLU A 530 24.60 -4.59 -54.81
CA GLU A 530 25.65 -3.77 -54.21
C GLU A 530 26.00 -4.11 -52.76
N VAL A 531 25.11 -4.79 -52.03
CA VAL A 531 25.35 -5.24 -50.64
C VAL A 531 26.39 -6.36 -50.60
N VAL A 532 26.39 -7.25 -51.60
CA VAL A 532 27.26 -8.42 -51.66
C VAL A 532 28.76 -8.04 -51.67
N PRO A 533 29.27 -7.22 -52.62
CA PRO A 533 30.68 -6.85 -52.63
C PRO A 533 31.06 -5.95 -51.44
N LYS A 534 30.14 -5.10 -50.95
CA LYS A 534 30.37 -4.24 -49.78
C LYS A 534 30.50 -5.05 -48.49
N SER A 535 29.82 -6.20 -48.39
CA SER A 535 29.93 -7.13 -47.25
C SER A 535 31.26 -7.88 -47.24
N LEU A 536 31.88 -8.07 -48.41
CA LEU A 536 33.14 -8.79 -48.60
C LEU A 536 34.35 -7.84 -48.63
N SER A 537 34.46 -6.96 -47.63
CA SER A 537 35.44 -5.89 -47.59
C SER A 537 36.89 -6.36 -47.39
N SER A 538 37.09 -7.51 -46.74
CA SER A 538 38.40 -8.13 -46.51
C SER A 538 38.65 -9.32 -47.43
N GLU A 539 39.89 -9.47 -47.89
CA GLU A 539 40.33 -10.60 -48.71
C GLU A 539 40.21 -11.94 -47.96
N GLU A 540 40.32 -11.92 -46.63
CA GLU A 540 40.10 -13.09 -45.78
C GLU A 540 38.64 -13.57 -45.83
N ILE A 541 37.68 -12.64 -45.71
CA ILE A 541 36.25 -12.95 -45.79
C ILE A 541 35.90 -13.52 -47.17
N LYS A 542 36.40 -12.89 -48.23
CA LYS A 542 36.21 -13.39 -49.61
C LYS A 542 36.70 -14.81 -49.77
N ASN A 543 37.91 -15.11 -49.29
CA ASN A 543 38.48 -16.45 -49.37
C ASN A 543 37.64 -17.47 -48.59
N ASN A 544 37.14 -17.11 -47.40
CA ASN A 544 36.28 -17.99 -46.61
C ASN A 544 34.96 -18.30 -47.33
N VAL A 545 34.29 -17.29 -47.89
CA VAL A 545 33.05 -17.46 -48.65
C VAL A 545 33.29 -18.30 -49.92
N VAL A 546 34.37 -18.03 -50.67
CA VAL A 546 34.72 -18.80 -51.87
C VAL A 546 35.05 -20.25 -51.53
N ASN A 547 35.75 -20.51 -50.42
CA ASN A 547 36.03 -21.87 -49.97
C ASN A 547 34.74 -22.60 -49.58
N PHE A 548 33.82 -21.93 -48.90
CA PHE A 548 32.50 -22.44 -48.53
C PHE A 548 31.66 -22.81 -49.76
N LEU A 549 31.53 -21.89 -50.74
CA LEU A 549 30.79 -22.12 -51.99
C LEU A 549 31.36 -23.28 -52.81
N ASN A 550 32.70 -23.40 -52.84
CA ASN A 550 33.38 -24.51 -53.52
C ASN A 550 33.38 -25.82 -52.71
N LYS A 551 32.74 -25.86 -51.54
CA LYS A 551 32.73 -27.00 -50.60
C LYS A 551 34.14 -27.53 -50.32
N LYS A 552 35.12 -26.62 -50.26
CA LYS A 552 36.53 -26.94 -50.12
C LYS A 552 36.76 -27.40 -48.68
N ILE A 553 36.99 -28.69 -48.49
CA ILE A 553 37.28 -29.26 -47.17
C ILE A 553 38.64 -28.70 -46.72
N VAL A 554 38.67 -27.96 -45.61
CA VAL A 554 39.92 -27.54 -44.96
C VAL A 554 40.72 -28.80 -44.61
N ALA A 555 42.02 -28.76 -44.88
CA ALA A 555 42.93 -29.90 -44.83
C ALA A 555 42.71 -30.84 -43.64
N VAL A 556 42.87 -32.15 -43.88
CA VAL A 556 42.73 -33.26 -42.92
C VAL A 556 43.27 -32.85 -41.55
N GLU A 557 42.35 -32.60 -40.62
CA GLU A 557 42.65 -32.29 -39.24
C GLU A 557 43.31 -33.53 -38.60
N ASN A 558 44.45 -33.35 -37.94
CA ASN A 558 45.09 -34.46 -37.22
C ASN A 558 44.17 -34.93 -36.08
N GLU A 559 44.12 -36.23 -35.79
CA GLU A 559 43.16 -36.82 -34.84
C GLU A 559 43.18 -36.13 -33.46
N ASP A 560 44.37 -35.77 -32.96
CA ASP A 560 44.52 -35.06 -31.69
C ASP A 560 43.92 -33.64 -31.72
N ALA A 561 44.12 -32.92 -32.84
CA ALA A 561 43.55 -31.58 -33.02
C ALA A 561 42.02 -31.65 -33.12
N ARG A 562 41.50 -32.67 -33.81
CA ARG A 562 40.06 -32.94 -33.91
C ARG A 562 39.44 -33.24 -32.55
N VAL A 563 40.11 -34.05 -31.72
CA VAL A 563 39.64 -34.36 -30.37
C VAL A 563 39.60 -33.11 -29.49
N GLU A 564 40.63 -32.26 -29.52
CA GLU A 564 40.64 -31.00 -28.76
C GLU A 564 39.58 -30.02 -29.26
N ARG A 565 39.37 -29.92 -30.58
CA ARG A 565 38.26 -29.13 -31.14
C ARG A 565 36.92 -29.66 -30.65
N LEU A 566 36.64 -30.96 -30.77
CA LEU A 566 35.39 -31.57 -30.32
C LEU A 566 35.16 -31.41 -28.80
N LYS A 567 36.21 -31.43 -27.97
CA LYS A 567 36.11 -31.12 -26.54
C LYS A 567 35.71 -29.67 -26.31
N SER A 568 36.32 -28.73 -27.04
CA SER A 568 35.98 -27.32 -26.93
C SER A 568 34.55 -27.03 -27.41
N GLU A 569 34.10 -27.66 -28.51
CA GLU A 569 32.72 -27.58 -29.01
C GLU A 569 31.71 -28.22 -28.04
N ARG A 570 32.03 -29.40 -27.48
CA ARG A 570 31.21 -30.06 -26.47
C ARG A 570 30.98 -29.18 -25.25
N SER A 571 32.01 -28.46 -24.78
CA SER A 571 31.89 -27.53 -23.65
C SER A 571 30.96 -26.34 -23.93
N VAL A 572 30.82 -25.93 -25.20
CA VAL A 572 29.87 -24.90 -25.63
C VAL A 572 28.46 -25.47 -25.69
N LEU A 573 28.30 -26.68 -26.27
CA LEU A 573 27.00 -27.38 -26.36
C LEU A 573 26.43 -27.75 -24.98
N GLU A 574 27.26 -28.24 -24.05
CA GLU A 574 26.84 -28.55 -22.69
C GLU A 574 26.32 -27.30 -21.97
N ARG A 575 26.98 -26.14 -22.13
CA ARG A 575 26.49 -24.85 -21.59
C ARG A 575 25.13 -24.43 -22.17
N LEU A 576 24.89 -24.71 -23.45
CA LEU A 576 23.60 -24.43 -24.09
C LEU A 576 22.50 -25.41 -23.65
N CYS A 577 22.84 -26.67 -23.36
CA CYS A 577 21.90 -27.71 -22.95
C CYS A 577 21.48 -27.61 -21.47
N VAL A 578 22.35 -27.14 -20.57
CA VAL A 578 22.01 -26.95 -19.14
C VAL A 578 20.88 -25.93 -18.94
N GLY A 579 20.63 -25.04 -19.91
CA GLY A 579 19.48 -24.12 -19.89
C GLY A 579 18.15 -24.71 -20.40
N LEU A 580 18.15 -25.95 -20.90
CA LEU A 580 17.00 -26.61 -21.54
C LEU A 580 16.40 -27.76 -20.73
N GLU A 581 16.93 -28.09 -19.54
CA GLU A 581 16.27 -29.08 -18.68
C GLU A 581 14.88 -28.56 -18.25
N PRO A 582 13.78 -29.26 -18.61
CA PRO A 582 12.47 -28.89 -18.11
C PRO A 582 12.47 -29.16 -16.60
N VAL A 583 12.21 -28.13 -15.81
CA VAL A 583 11.88 -28.25 -14.38
C VAL A 583 10.60 -29.07 -14.27
N SER A 584 10.78 -30.38 -14.29
CA SER A 584 9.76 -31.41 -14.18
C SER A 584 10.25 -32.44 -13.18
N LYS A 585 10.53 -31.96 -11.97
CA LYS A 585 10.39 -32.76 -10.75
C LYS A 585 9.71 -31.90 -9.70
N GLU A 586 8.47 -32.29 -9.42
CA GLU A 586 7.79 -32.00 -8.18
C GLU A 586 8.74 -32.33 -7.02
N GLU A 587 9.19 -31.30 -6.30
CA GLU A 587 9.45 -31.41 -4.88
C GLU A 587 8.35 -30.60 -4.18
N THR A 588 7.28 -31.31 -3.81
CA THR A 588 6.34 -30.90 -2.78
C THR A 588 7.07 -30.89 -1.45
N GLY A 589 7.71 -29.77 -1.13
CA GLY A 589 8.32 -29.48 0.16
C GLY A 589 8.34 -27.98 0.43
N ASP A 590 7.39 -27.52 1.24
CA ASP A 590 7.30 -26.20 1.89
C ASP A 590 8.10 -25.05 1.25
N LEU A 591 7.58 -24.49 0.15
CA LEU A 591 8.04 -23.20 -0.37
C LEU A 591 7.43 -22.07 0.48
N GLN A 592 7.97 -21.86 1.68
CA GLN A 592 7.98 -20.51 2.24
C GLN A 592 8.81 -19.62 1.31
N PRO A 593 8.37 -18.39 0.99
CA PRO A 593 9.19 -17.46 0.22
C PRO A 593 10.50 -17.25 0.96
N TYR A 594 11.63 -17.43 0.26
CA TYR A 594 12.94 -17.11 0.79
C TYR A 594 12.90 -15.72 1.43
N ARG A 595 13.13 -15.65 2.75
CA ARG A 595 13.32 -14.38 3.45
C ARG A 595 14.39 -13.58 2.70
N LYS A 596 14.08 -12.31 2.41
CA LYS A 596 15.00 -11.31 1.83
C LYS A 596 16.41 -11.52 2.37
N ARG A 597 17.41 -11.62 1.49
CA ARG A 597 18.82 -11.61 1.89
C ARG A 597 19.05 -10.36 2.75
N ALA A 598 19.25 -10.57 4.05
CA ALA A 598 19.92 -9.58 4.87
C ALA A 598 21.31 -9.35 4.26
N ARG A 599 21.83 -8.12 4.39
CA ARG A 599 23.21 -7.77 4.08
C ARG A 599 24.10 -8.90 4.65
N LYS A 600 24.94 -9.54 3.83
CA LYS A 600 26.00 -10.40 4.36
C LYS A 600 26.94 -9.48 5.12
N GLU A 601 26.74 -9.37 6.43
CA GLU A 601 27.78 -8.91 7.33
C GLU A 601 29.01 -9.80 7.10
N THR A 602 30.16 -9.16 7.09
CA THR A 602 31.41 -9.89 6.85
C THR A 602 31.56 -10.97 7.93
N PRO A 603 32.10 -12.17 7.63
CA PRO A 603 32.26 -13.23 8.63
C PRO A 603 33.06 -12.78 9.86
N GLU A 604 33.85 -11.71 9.71
CA GLU A 604 34.62 -11.04 10.75
C GLU A 604 33.71 -10.27 11.74
N GLU A 605 32.67 -9.56 11.28
CA GLU A 605 31.71 -8.83 12.13
C GLU A 605 30.85 -9.77 12.99
N GLU A 606 30.36 -10.88 12.42
CA GLU A 606 29.62 -11.90 13.17
C GLU A 606 30.48 -12.52 14.29
N GLU A 607 31.79 -12.64 14.08
CA GLU A 607 32.71 -13.18 15.08
C GLU A 607 32.95 -12.17 16.21
N PHE A 608 33.10 -10.87 15.91
CA PHE A 608 33.16 -9.82 16.92
C PHE A 608 31.87 -9.72 17.74
N GLU A 609 30.70 -9.81 17.10
CA GLU A 609 29.41 -9.72 17.78
C GLU A 609 29.17 -10.94 18.68
N LYS A 610 29.51 -12.16 18.22
CA LYS A 610 29.46 -13.37 19.07
C LYS A 610 30.35 -13.25 20.31
N VAL A 611 31.57 -12.74 20.16
CA VAL A 611 32.50 -12.58 21.30
C VAL A 611 31.97 -11.55 22.29
N LEU A 612 31.44 -10.41 21.81
CA LEU A 612 30.84 -9.39 22.67
C LEU A 612 29.58 -9.91 23.37
N HIS A 613 28.71 -10.63 22.67
CA HIS A 613 27.50 -11.16 23.27
C HIS A 613 27.79 -12.21 24.35
N THR A 614 28.84 -13.01 24.16
CA THR A 614 29.32 -13.96 25.17
C THR A 614 29.86 -13.23 26.41
N ALA A 615 30.60 -12.13 26.22
CA ALA A 615 31.11 -11.32 27.32
C ALA A 615 29.98 -10.65 28.12
N GLU A 616 28.98 -10.09 27.44
CA GLU A 616 27.79 -9.51 28.08
C GLU A 616 27.00 -10.56 28.87
N HIS A 617 26.79 -11.74 28.30
CA HIS A 617 26.12 -12.83 28.98
C HIS A 617 26.87 -13.28 30.24
N ALA A 618 28.20 -13.41 30.16
CA ALA A 618 29.04 -13.75 31.30
C ALA A 618 28.96 -12.69 32.43
N LEU A 619 28.92 -11.40 32.08
CA LEU A 619 28.76 -10.32 33.06
C LEU A 619 27.37 -10.33 33.71
N LYS A 620 26.30 -10.60 32.95
CA LYS A 620 24.94 -10.76 33.49
C LYS A 620 24.85 -11.94 34.45
N MET A 621 25.48 -13.07 34.11
CA MET A 621 25.57 -14.22 35.01
C MET A 621 26.32 -13.90 36.30
N LEU A 622 27.45 -13.19 36.20
CA LEU A 622 28.21 -12.71 37.35
C LEU A 622 27.37 -11.80 38.26
N GLN A 623 26.57 -10.92 37.66
CA GLN A 623 25.66 -10.03 38.38
C GLN A 623 24.54 -10.80 39.09
N SER A 624 24.02 -11.87 38.48
CA SER A 624 23.04 -12.76 39.12
C SER A 624 23.63 -13.55 40.30
N LEU A 625 24.89 -13.99 40.21
CA LEU A 625 25.58 -14.68 41.30
C LEU A 625 25.88 -13.77 42.49
N LEU A 626 26.17 -12.49 42.22
CA LEU A 626 26.33 -11.45 43.25
C LEU A 626 25.04 -11.13 44.00
N GLN A 627 23.88 -11.37 43.40
CA GLN A 627 22.59 -11.24 44.09
C GLN A 627 22.32 -12.42 45.05
N GLN A 628 23.00 -13.55 44.85
CA GLN A 628 22.78 -14.78 45.62
C GLN A 628 23.89 -15.07 46.65
N THR A 629 25.10 -14.54 46.45
CA THR A 629 26.25 -14.77 47.33
C THR A 629 27.09 -13.50 47.53
N PRO A 630 27.68 -13.27 48.72
CA PRO A 630 28.51 -12.11 48.98
C PRO A 630 29.78 -12.13 48.09
N ALA A 631 30.10 -10.96 47.52
CA ALA A 631 31.20 -10.81 46.57
C ALA A 631 32.56 -11.22 47.17
N PRO A 632 33.34 -12.11 46.52
CA PRO A 632 34.68 -12.44 46.97
C PRO A 632 35.62 -11.22 46.95
N ASN A 633 36.51 -11.11 47.93
CA ASN A 633 37.38 -9.93 48.11
C ASN A 633 38.32 -9.63 46.93
N TRP A 634 38.65 -10.64 46.11
CA TRP A 634 39.48 -10.50 44.91
C TRP A 634 38.70 -10.03 43.68
N MET A 635 37.36 -10.05 43.72
CA MET A 635 36.49 -9.80 42.58
C MET A 635 36.54 -8.34 42.12
N ALA A 636 36.55 -7.39 43.07
CA ALA A 636 36.62 -5.97 42.77
C ALA A 636 37.92 -5.62 42.01
N ALA A 637 39.07 -6.16 42.44
CA ALA A 637 40.34 -5.98 41.75
C ALA A 637 40.32 -6.57 40.32
N ARG A 638 39.65 -7.72 40.12
CA ARG A 638 39.56 -8.37 38.81
C ARG A 638 38.61 -7.65 37.85
N LEU A 639 37.49 -7.14 38.35
CA LEU A 639 36.57 -6.29 37.56
C LEU A 639 37.22 -4.98 37.15
N GLN A 640 38.05 -4.39 38.02
CA GLN A 640 38.81 -3.20 37.68
C GLN A 640 39.87 -3.47 36.59
N GLY A 641 40.51 -4.65 36.63
CA GLY A 641 41.37 -5.14 35.55
C GLY A 641 40.64 -5.31 34.21
N LEU A 642 39.43 -5.88 34.22
CA LEU A 642 38.59 -6.00 33.02
C LEU A 642 38.18 -4.61 32.48
N ALA A 643 37.83 -3.67 33.36
CA ALA A 643 37.50 -2.31 32.96
C ALA A 643 38.69 -1.61 32.27
N THR A 644 39.92 -1.81 32.75
CA THR A 644 41.11 -1.29 32.07
C THR A 644 41.36 -1.93 30.70
N GLN A 645 41.08 -3.23 30.52
CA GLN A 645 41.19 -3.88 29.21
C GLN A 645 40.14 -3.37 28.21
N ILE A 646 38.90 -3.17 28.65
CA ILE A 646 37.84 -2.57 27.82
C ILE A 646 38.23 -1.14 27.40
N HIS A 647 38.82 -0.36 28.31
CA HIS A 647 39.30 0.98 27.99
C HIS A 647 40.42 0.95 26.94
N SER A 648 41.34 -0.03 27.02
CA SER A 648 42.39 -0.20 26.01
C SER A 648 41.84 -0.59 24.62
N LEU A 649 40.84 -1.49 24.56
CA LEU A 649 40.15 -1.86 23.33
C LEU A 649 39.46 -0.66 22.67
N ASN A 650 38.86 0.22 23.47
CA ASN A 650 38.25 1.46 22.96
C ASN A 650 39.30 2.48 22.47
N SER A 651 40.50 2.51 23.08
CA SER A 651 41.57 3.41 22.63
C SER A 651 42.23 2.98 21.32
N CYS A 652 42.25 1.68 20.98
CA CYS A 652 42.75 1.18 19.70
C CYS A 652 41.92 1.64 18.48
N LYS A 653 40.65 2.04 18.66
CA LYS A 653 39.79 2.56 17.58
C LYS A 653 40.18 3.96 17.07
N LEU A 654 41.06 4.69 17.76
CA LEU A 654 41.44 6.06 17.39
C LEU A 654 42.75 6.18 16.58
N GLN A 655 43.44 5.07 16.29
CA GLN A 655 44.69 5.08 15.50
C GLN A 655 44.54 4.44 14.10
N GLY A 656 43.33 4.04 13.71
CA GLY A 656 43.04 3.47 12.39
C GLY A 656 41.94 4.27 11.68
N LEU A 657 42.24 5.51 11.33
CA LEU A 657 41.57 6.28 10.27
C LEU A 657 42.63 6.70 9.25
#